data_AF-A0A238FKV5-F1
#
_entry.id   AF-A0A238FKV5-F1
#
_cell.length_a   1.000
_cell.length_b   1.000
_cell.length_c   1.000
_cell.angle_alpha   90.00
_cell.angle_beta   90.00
_cell.angle_gamma   90.00
#
_symmetry.space_group_name_H-M   'P 1'
#
loop_
_entity.id
_entity.type
_entity.pdbx_description
1 polymer ?
#
loop_
_entity_poly.entity_id
_entity_poly.type
_entity_poly.pdbx_seq_one_letter_code
_entity_poly.pdbx_strand_id
1 'polypeptide(L)'
;MASTSTATTTASSALGDTRFLADQNPPVCSLGIGKAFQDLTKEEKLYSHHLSLASWAGARIIMAQTSPHAEAILDLIIALFSSQKNDAELADLQAMKDKSQVGDKDWEDVLAYSAQVLSNLAHFKSFGGTKFVPRVNVEAFEKVVSAAERKDDVRALWEKTKEEIYALSPVSQLVIGKPSAGHLSNYYPSDPAPSDEQVDEVQNLCDQKGISTLNTRLIKVSDKELVLKLASTGKDLPSSYPAELESQKLGFKVRIEGGDFAASLAKVNQGLLDAAKFAGDDNRSKMLHDYEASFRTGNLEKHKDGSRKWVKDQGPVVESYIGFIESYVDPFGARAEFEAFVAVVNKEVASCNPLQQSKKFGILVDKAPHLIQDLPWGKSFEVDTFQRPDFTALEILSFATGGIPAGINIPNYHDVREQDGFKNVSLVNILAAKAAGEVLTFIAPEEREMYEKWVDRCFEVQVCNHEVSRRDEVEAKVGVVRVREADVCDFFCDFPNKLLGHGTGKLLQQRPDGSLNFDRDNLVNPLTNKPIESWYQPGETYGSRIGPVSSAMEECRAEAVALYLASNREIQEIFEIKEQKDRDDLVYFTFLSMARAGVKALEWYDPVTGRHGQAHMEARHGITNWLMKHGIVSLEKKLDEQGQLVDAFARVNREACLGKGKKVMGDLLLHLQILKSTGDGPGATSFFKKLTTPSRAWIDELRPLVLSSKFPRKIFVQPNTVVGEGGEVELREYEVSLEGVVRSFVERGL
;
A
#
# COMPACT_ATOMS: atom_id res chain seq x y z
N MET A 1 51.78 -12.53 10.02
CA MET A 1 51.13 -11.65 9.02
C MET A 1 50.12 -12.51 8.25
N ALA A 2 48.81 -12.39 8.50
CA ALA A 2 47.78 -13.11 7.72
C ALA A 2 46.33 -12.64 8.06
N SER A 3 46.00 -11.37 7.86
CA SER A 3 44.64 -10.86 8.10
C SER A 3 44.43 -9.45 7.52
N THR A 4 43.89 -9.38 6.29
CA THR A 4 43.12 -8.26 5.68
C THR A 4 42.99 -8.50 4.16
N SER A 5 41.95 -9.18 3.69
CA SER A 5 41.61 -9.21 2.25
C SER A 5 40.14 -9.51 1.91
N THR A 6 39.27 -9.79 2.89
CA THR A 6 37.87 -10.19 2.68
C THR A 6 36.85 -9.05 2.81
N ALA A 7 37.22 -7.92 3.42
CA ALA A 7 36.32 -6.77 3.62
C ALA A 7 36.28 -5.80 2.42
N THR A 8 37.35 -5.75 1.62
CA THR A 8 37.50 -4.77 0.52
C THR A 8 36.72 -5.15 -0.74
N THR A 9 36.43 -6.44 -0.93
CA THR A 9 35.72 -6.95 -2.11
C THR A 9 34.22 -6.66 -2.08
N THR A 10 33.59 -6.64 -0.90
CA THR A 10 32.13 -6.42 -0.76
C THR A 10 31.71 -4.96 -0.96
N ALA A 11 32.51 -4.01 -0.47
CA ALA A 11 32.28 -2.58 -0.71
C ALA A 11 32.38 -2.22 -2.20
N SER A 12 33.33 -2.82 -2.92
CA SER A 12 33.49 -2.64 -4.37
C SER A 12 32.26 -3.14 -5.16
N SER A 13 31.68 -4.28 -4.79
CA SER A 13 30.47 -4.79 -5.47
C SER A 13 29.22 -3.93 -5.27
N ALA A 14 29.08 -3.22 -4.15
CA ALA A 14 27.90 -2.39 -3.89
C ALA A 14 27.86 -1.14 -4.78
N LEU A 15 29.02 -0.54 -5.09
CA LEU A 15 29.14 0.57 -6.04
C LEU A 15 28.83 0.17 -7.50
N GLY A 16 28.92 -1.12 -7.82
CA GLY A 16 28.51 -1.66 -9.12
C GLY A 16 27.01 -2.01 -9.22
N ASP A 17 26.27 -2.03 -8.12
CA ASP A 17 24.87 -2.47 -8.09
C ASP A 17 23.92 -1.26 -8.27
N THR A 18 23.51 -1.04 -9.51
CA THR A 18 22.64 0.08 -9.93
C THR A 18 21.20 0.03 -9.38
N ARG A 19 20.87 -0.97 -8.55
CA ARG A 19 19.66 -0.99 -7.70
C ARG A 19 19.70 0.08 -6.62
N PHE A 20 20.86 0.30 -6.00
CA PHE A 20 21.03 1.24 -4.87
C PHE A 20 21.35 2.68 -5.30
N LEU A 21 21.30 2.99 -6.59
CA LEU A 21 21.39 4.36 -7.09
C LEU A 21 19.98 4.94 -7.26
N ALA A 22 19.82 6.24 -6.99
CA ALA A 22 18.64 7.00 -7.41
C ALA A 22 18.35 6.75 -8.91
N ASP A 23 17.09 6.65 -9.31
CA ASP A 23 16.77 6.50 -10.73
C ASP A 23 17.00 7.84 -11.46
N GLN A 24 17.42 7.79 -12.73
CA GLN A 24 17.65 9.01 -13.52
C GLN A 24 16.36 9.41 -14.23
N ASN A 25 16.08 10.71 -14.27
CA ASN A 25 14.90 11.29 -14.90
C ASN A 25 13.59 10.54 -14.57
N PRO A 26 13.26 10.33 -13.27
CA PRO A 26 12.05 9.62 -12.88
C PRO A 26 10.81 10.37 -13.40
N PRO A 27 9.84 9.70 -14.03
CA PRO A 27 8.72 10.36 -14.69
C PRO A 27 7.80 11.02 -13.65
N VAL A 28 7.72 12.34 -13.69
CA VAL A 28 6.78 13.13 -12.86
C VAL A 28 5.39 13.14 -13.52
N CYS A 29 4.35 13.12 -12.72
CA CYS A 29 2.94 13.18 -13.13
C CYS A 29 2.17 14.14 -12.20
N SER A 30 1.28 14.96 -12.75
CA SER A 30 0.30 15.72 -11.94
C SER A 30 -0.86 14.81 -11.50
N LEU A 31 -1.54 15.20 -10.42
CA LEU A 31 -2.83 14.62 -10.03
C LEU A 31 -4.01 15.16 -10.84
N GLY A 32 -3.88 16.31 -11.53
CA GLY A 32 -4.92 16.88 -12.41
C GLY A 32 -6.22 17.31 -11.72
N ILE A 33 -6.23 17.41 -10.39
CA ILE A 33 -7.42 17.62 -9.54
C ILE A 33 -8.08 18.99 -9.74
N GLY A 34 -7.42 19.95 -10.40
CA GLY A 34 -7.85 21.35 -10.51
C GLY A 34 -9.32 21.55 -10.88
N LYS A 35 -9.91 20.72 -11.75
CA LYS A 35 -11.33 20.83 -12.10
C LYS A 35 -12.25 20.32 -10.97
N ALA A 36 -12.03 19.11 -10.46
CA ALA A 36 -12.84 18.54 -9.39
C ALA A 36 -12.77 19.38 -8.10
N PHE A 37 -11.63 20.04 -7.84
CA PHE A 37 -11.51 21.00 -6.74
C PHE A 37 -12.28 22.31 -6.97
N GLN A 38 -12.36 22.81 -8.22
CA GLN A 38 -13.12 24.04 -8.53
C GLN A 38 -14.60 23.87 -8.18
N ASP A 39 -15.20 22.72 -8.49
CA ASP A 39 -16.62 22.41 -8.25
C ASP A 39 -17.02 22.23 -6.77
N LEU A 40 -16.05 22.16 -5.84
CA LEU A 40 -16.33 22.11 -4.40
C LEU A 40 -16.92 23.42 -3.86
N THR A 41 -17.90 23.34 -2.96
CA THR A 41 -18.37 24.50 -2.17
C THR A 41 -17.29 25.00 -1.21
N LYS A 42 -17.46 26.20 -0.65
CA LYS A 42 -16.53 26.78 0.33
C LYS A 42 -16.29 25.87 1.55
N GLU A 43 -17.34 25.25 2.06
CA GLU A 43 -17.25 24.35 3.22
C GLU A 43 -16.54 23.04 2.85
N GLU A 44 -16.87 22.41 1.71
CA GLU A 44 -16.15 21.23 1.20
C GLU A 44 -14.66 21.53 0.93
N LYS A 45 -14.34 22.74 0.43
CA LYS A 45 -12.95 23.20 0.26
C LYS A 45 -12.23 23.33 1.61
N LEU A 46 -12.82 24.00 2.61
CA LEU A 46 -12.24 24.13 3.96
C LEU A 46 -12.08 22.77 4.67
N TYR A 47 -13.07 21.87 4.53
CA TYR A 47 -13.00 20.49 5.00
C TYR A 47 -11.81 19.74 4.36
N SER A 48 -11.71 19.75 3.03
CA SER A 48 -10.61 19.10 2.30
C SER A 48 -9.23 19.68 2.63
N HIS A 49 -9.15 20.99 2.91
CA HIS A 49 -7.92 21.67 3.32
C HIS A 49 -7.45 21.20 4.69
N HIS A 50 -8.30 21.27 5.72
CA HIS A 50 -7.92 20.86 7.07
C HIS A 50 -7.62 19.35 7.18
N LEU A 51 -8.30 18.51 6.39
CA LEU A 51 -7.94 17.10 6.23
C LEU A 51 -6.59 16.91 5.53
N SER A 52 -6.26 17.74 4.53
CA SER A 52 -4.96 17.68 3.85
C SER A 52 -3.82 18.09 4.78
N LEU A 53 -4.05 19.09 5.66
CA LEU A 53 -3.12 19.44 6.73
C LEU A 53 -2.98 18.30 7.76
N ALA A 54 -4.08 17.69 8.20
CA ALA A 54 -4.05 16.53 9.10
C ALA A 54 -3.29 15.33 8.48
N SER A 55 -3.49 15.10 7.19
CA SER A 55 -2.78 14.09 6.40
C SER A 55 -1.27 14.33 6.41
N TRP A 56 -0.83 15.51 5.98
CA TRP A 56 0.61 15.81 5.86
C TRP A 56 1.32 16.05 7.20
N ALA A 57 0.61 16.45 8.25
CA ALA A 57 1.12 16.45 9.62
C ALA A 57 1.62 15.07 10.08
N GLY A 58 1.07 13.99 9.53
CA GLY A 58 1.51 12.62 9.79
C GLY A 58 2.73 12.16 8.97
N ALA A 59 3.21 12.92 7.97
CA ALA A 59 4.33 12.48 7.13
C ALA A 59 5.63 12.24 7.92
N ARG A 60 5.85 12.99 9.01
CA ARG A 60 6.96 12.79 9.95
C ARG A 60 6.91 11.41 10.64
N ILE A 61 5.72 10.82 10.78
CA ILE A 61 5.52 9.47 11.32
C ILE A 61 6.04 8.43 10.33
N ILE A 62 5.73 8.56 9.05
CA ILE A 62 6.20 7.67 7.95
C ILE A 62 7.73 7.66 7.89
N MET A 63 8.35 8.85 7.93
CA MET A 63 9.80 9.02 8.00
C MET A 63 10.37 8.22 9.17
N ALA A 64 9.82 8.42 10.37
CA ALA A 64 10.25 7.79 11.61
C ALA A 64 9.88 6.29 11.74
N GLN A 65 8.96 5.76 10.93
CA GLN A 65 8.70 4.32 10.80
C GLN A 65 9.69 3.66 9.82
N THR A 66 10.11 4.38 8.78
CA THR A 66 11.02 3.87 7.75
C THR A 66 12.49 3.82 8.21
N SER A 67 13.05 4.95 8.69
CA SER A 67 14.48 5.05 9.03
C SER A 67 14.75 6.12 10.09
N PRO A 68 15.68 5.90 11.04
CA PRO A 68 16.02 6.90 12.05
C PRO A 68 16.72 8.15 11.47
N HIS A 69 17.05 8.16 10.18
CA HIS A 69 17.69 9.29 9.49
C HIS A 69 16.76 10.01 8.50
N ALA A 70 15.58 9.46 8.18
CA ALA A 70 14.72 9.98 7.10
C ALA A 70 14.29 11.44 7.34
N GLU A 71 13.86 11.78 8.56
CA GLU A 71 13.47 13.16 8.90
C GLU A 71 14.62 14.15 8.67
N ALA A 72 15.84 13.84 9.11
CA ALA A 72 17.00 14.73 8.98
C ALA A 72 17.51 14.86 7.54
N ILE A 73 17.35 13.82 6.72
CA ILE A 73 17.68 13.88 5.28
C ILE A 73 16.63 14.68 4.51
N LEU A 74 15.35 14.59 4.90
CA LEU A 74 14.30 15.45 4.36
C LEU A 74 14.49 16.91 4.79
N ASP A 75 14.80 17.18 6.06
CA ASP A 75 15.12 18.52 6.56
C ASP A 75 16.28 19.16 5.78
N LEU A 76 17.34 18.39 5.50
CA LEU A 76 18.44 18.83 4.64
C LEU A 76 17.93 19.28 3.27
N ILE A 77 17.10 18.46 2.61
CA ILE A 77 16.61 18.73 1.25
C ILE A 77 15.67 19.93 1.23
N ILE A 78 14.76 20.06 2.21
CA ILE A 78 13.91 21.24 2.34
C ILE A 78 14.77 22.49 2.55
N ALA A 79 15.67 22.49 3.54
CA ALA A 79 16.52 23.65 3.83
C ALA A 79 17.44 24.02 2.66
N LEU A 80 17.92 23.02 1.88
CA LEU A 80 18.77 23.21 0.70
C LEU A 80 18.08 24.05 -0.37
N PHE A 81 16.79 23.79 -0.63
CA PHE A 81 16.02 24.44 -1.69
C PHE A 81 15.02 25.51 -1.19
N SER A 82 15.01 25.81 0.11
CA SER A 82 14.25 26.92 0.69
C SER A 82 15.02 28.24 0.60
N SER A 83 14.32 29.34 0.34
CA SER A 83 14.92 30.68 0.35
C SER A 83 15.38 31.10 1.75
N GLN A 84 16.37 31.99 1.82
CA GLN A 84 16.79 32.65 3.05
C GLN A 84 15.76 33.69 3.55
N LYS A 85 14.83 34.14 2.71
CA LYS A 85 13.81 35.16 3.07
C LYS A 85 12.60 34.56 3.77
N ASN A 86 12.16 33.40 3.31
CA ASN A 86 10.99 32.67 3.77
C ASN A 86 11.27 31.19 3.50
N ASP A 87 11.16 30.33 4.51
CA ASP A 87 11.44 28.91 4.35
C ASP A 87 10.30 28.10 3.73
N ALA A 88 9.12 28.71 3.61
CA ALA A 88 8.02 28.20 2.78
C ALA A 88 8.07 28.71 1.31
N GLU A 89 9.19 29.30 0.87
CA GLU A 89 9.41 29.71 -0.53
C GLU A 89 10.64 28.99 -1.13
N LEU A 90 10.55 28.62 -2.42
CA LEU A 90 11.66 28.02 -3.16
C LEU A 90 12.79 29.05 -3.39
N ALA A 91 14.04 28.62 -3.18
CA ALA A 91 15.24 29.38 -3.49
C ALA A 91 15.41 29.63 -5.00
N ASP A 92 16.28 30.59 -5.37
CA ASP A 92 16.70 30.78 -6.76
C ASP A 92 17.60 29.62 -7.22
N LEU A 93 16.97 28.59 -7.79
CA LEU A 93 17.63 27.37 -8.24
C LEU A 93 18.70 27.62 -9.31
N GLN A 94 18.48 28.58 -10.22
CA GLN A 94 19.47 28.91 -11.25
C GLN A 94 20.68 29.63 -10.63
N ALA A 95 20.45 30.62 -9.74
CA ALA A 95 21.54 31.28 -9.03
C ALA A 95 22.29 30.32 -8.08
N MET A 96 21.62 29.33 -7.48
CA MET A 96 22.26 28.24 -6.74
C MET A 96 23.15 27.38 -7.64
N LYS A 97 22.65 26.98 -8.81
CA LYS A 97 23.40 26.18 -9.80
C LYS A 97 24.68 26.90 -10.24
N ASP A 98 24.56 28.15 -10.69
CA ASP A 98 25.70 28.97 -11.14
C ASP A 98 26.75 29.18 -10.04
N LYS A 99 26.29 29.41 -8.80
CA LYS A 99 27.10 29.57 -7.58
C LYS A 99 27.78 28.27 -7.12
N SER A 100 27.23 27.11 -7.45
CA SER A 100 27.79 25.79 -7.12
C SER A 100 28.91 25.34 -8.07
N GLN A 101 28.91 25.84 -9.31
CA GLN A 101 29.87 25.46 -10.35
C GLN A 101 29.92 23.93 -10.63
N VAL A 102 28.80 23.22 -10.44
CA VAL A 102 28.65 21.83 -10.89
C VAL A 102 28.14 21.77 -12.34
N GLY A 103 28.36 20.65 -13.02
CA GLY A 103 27.83 20.47 -14.38
C GLY A 103 26.32 20.23 -14.38
N ASP A 104 25.66 20.43 -15.52
CA ASP A 104 24.21 20.21 -15.68
C ASP A 104 23.77 18.84 -15.14
N LYS A 105 24.52 17.79 -15.50
CA LYS A 105 24.29 16.43 -15.03
C LYS A 105 24.38 16.25 -13.51
N ASP A 106 25.34 16.92 -12.85
CA ASP A 106 25.49 16.81 -11.40
C ASP A 106 24.32 17.49 -10.69
N TRP A 107 23.87 18.64 -11.21
CA TRP A 107 22.67 19.35 -10.75
C TRP A 107 21.40 18.51 -10.94
N GLU A 108 21.24 17.89 -12.12
CA GLU A 108 20.14 16.96 -12.43
C GLU A 108 20.14 15.73 -11.50
N ASP A 109 21.30 15.11 -11.24
CA ASP A 109 21.40 13.96 -10.33
C ASP A 109 21.11 14.36 -8.86
N VAL A 110 21.44 15.60 -8.42
CA VAL A 110 21.01 16.13 -7.11
C VAL A 110 19.50 16.32 -7.06
N LEU A 111 18.90 17.00 -8.05
CA LEU A 111 17.45 17.21 -8.10
C LEU A 111 16.68 15.89 -8.20
N ALA A 112 17.15 14.94 -9.01
CA ALA A 112 16.53 13.63 -9.15
C ALA A 112 16.58 12.82 -7.84
N TYR A 113 17.71 12.82 -7.12
CA TYR A 113 17.81 12.23 -5.79
C TYR A 113 16.83 12.90 -4.81
N SER A 114 16.85 14.23 -4.76
CA SER A 114 16.05 15.02 -3.82
C SER A 114 14.54 14.83 -4.02
N ALA A 115 14.08 14.91 -5.27
CA ALA A 115 12.69 14.64 -5.63
C ALA A 115 12.27 13.20 -5.29
N GLN A 116 13.16 12.21 -5.44
CA GLN A 116 12.89 10.83 -5.02
C GLN A 116 12.79 10.68 -3.51
N VAL A 117 13.68 11.29 -2.71
CA VAL A 117 13.60 11.23 -1.23
C VAL A 117 12.30 11.87 -0.74
N LEU A 118 11.97 13.07 -1.24
CA LEU A 118 10.72 13.75 -0.90
C LEU A 118 9.50 12.88 -1.25
N SER A 119 9.47 12.30 -2.45
CA SER A 119 8.32 11.51 -2.93
C SER A 119 8.14 10.16 -2.24
N ASN A 120 9.23 9.56 -1.72
CA ASN A 120 9.16 8.32 -0.94
C ASN A 120 9.05 8.58 0.57
N LEU A 121 9.17 9.84 1.02
CA LEU A 121 9.33 10.26 2.42
C LEU A 121 10.55 9.62 3.14
N ALA A 122 11.49 9.08 2.36
CA ALA A 122 12.72 8.46 2.84
C ALA A 122 13.72 8.26 1.68
N HIS A 123 14.99 8.03 2.02
CA HIS A 123 16.03 7.56 1.10
C HIS A 123 15.96 6.04 0.83
N PHE A 124 14.78 5.45 1.02
CA PHE A 124 14.43 4.07 0.69
C PHE A 124 13.21 4.08 -0.24
N LYS A 125 13.19 3.22 -1.26
CA LYS A 125 12.07 3.12 -2.20
C LYS A 125 10.89 2.43 -1.50
N SER A 126 9.74 3.09 -1.42
CA SER A 126 8.48 2.50 -0.91
C SER A 126 8.12 1.22 -1.67
N PHE A 127 8.18 1.30 -3.01
CA PHE A 127 7.98 0.17 -3.91
C PHE A 127 9.26 -0.68 -4.04
N GLY A 128 9.68 -1.33 -2.94
CA GLY A 128 10.77 -2.31 -2.95
C GLY A 128 11.58 -2.44 -1.67
N GLY A 129 11.46 -1.48 -0.73
CA GLY A 129 12.20 -1.47 0.53
C GLY A 129 13.71 -1.27 0.38
N THR A 130 14.22 -0.83 -0.77
CA THR A 130 15.68 -0.68 -1.02
C THR A 130 16.15 0.76 -0.85
N LYS A 131 17.26 0.97 -0.13
CA LYS A 131 17.96 2.25 -0.05
C LYS A 131 18.39 2.75 -1.44
N PHE A 132 18.39 4.05 -1.65
CA PHE A 132 18.99 4.67 -2.83
C PHE A 132 19.87 5.86 -2.45
N VAL A 133 21.03 5.98 -3.11
CA VAL A 133 22.03 7.03 -2.89
C VAL A 133 22.12 7.97 -4.11
N PRO A 134 22.64 9.20 -3.96
CA PRO A 134 22.86 10.10 -5.09
C PRO A 134 23.88 9.54 -6.10
N ARG A 135 23.73 9.89 -7.38
CA ARG A 135 24.71 9.51 -8.44
C ARG A 135 25.87 10.48 -8.54
N VAL A 136 25.59 11.76 -8.30
CA VAL A 136 26.58 12.81 -8.04
C VAL A 136 27.49 12.38 -6.89
N ASN A 137 28.78 12.67 -6.99
CA ASN A 137 29.73 12.36 -5.91
C ASN A 137 29.59 13.35 -4.73
N VAL A 138 30.15 12.98 -3.57
CA VAL A 138 30.04 13.76 -2.32
C VAL A 138 30.56 15.19 -2.51
N GLU A 139 31.69 15.37 -3.22
CA GLU A 139 32.31 16.68 -3.44
C GLU A 139 31.43 17.62 -4.29
N ALA A 140 30.75 17.09 -5.30
CA ALA A 140 29.85 17.86 -6.14
C ALA A 140 28.51 18.18 -5.44
N PHE A 141 27.98 17.27 -4.61
CA PHE A 141 26.81 17.58 -3.77
C PHE A 141 27.18 18.62 -2.68
N GLU A 142 28.37 18.52 -2.07
CA GLU A 142 28.87 19.50 -1.09
C GLU A 142 29.05 20.91 -1.69
N LYS A 143 29.32 21.04 -2.99
CA LYS A 143 29.28 22.33 -3.71
C LYS A 143 27.87 22.90 -3.80
N VAL A 144 26.86 22.08 -4.08
CA VAL A 144 25.44 22.51 -4.13
C VAL A 144 24.94 22.90 -2.74
N VAL A 145 25.29 22.14 -1.70
CA VAL A 145 25.12 22.49 -0.28
C VAL A 145 25.78 23.83 0.05
N SER A 146 27.03 24.03 -0.37
CA SER A 146 27.76 25.29 -0.20
C SER A 146 27.16 26.47 -0.99
N ALA A 147 26.34 26.19 -2.00
CA ALA A 147 25.66 27.17 -2.85
C ALA A 147 24.24 27.52 -2.38
N ALA A 148 23.70 26.86 -1.35
CA ALA A 148 22.39 27.15 -0.77
C ALA A 148 22.21 28.64 -0.39
N GLU A 149 20.95 29.06 -0.26
CA GLU A 149 20.60 30.32 0.39
C GLU A 149 20.79 30.21 1.92
N ARG A 150 20.14 29.23 2.57
CA ARG A 150 20.19 28.95 4.02
C ARG A 150 21.46 28.23 4.48
N LYS A 151 22.64 28.74 4.13
CA LYS A 151 23.93 28.01 4.21
C LYS A 151 24.21 27.32 5.54
N ASP A 152 23.99 27.99 6.67
CA ASP A 152 24.40 27.48 7.97
C ASP A 152 23.51 26.32 8.44
N ASP A 153 22.19 26.43 8.24
CA ASP A 153 21.21 25.35 8.49
C ASP A 153 21.56 24.10 7.66
N VAL A 154 21.74 24.31 6.34
CA VAL A 154 21.99 23.25 5.36
C VAL A 154 23.31 22.56 5.63
N ARG A 155 24.35 23.30 6.02
CA ARG A 155 25.64 22.72 6.38
C ARG A 155 25.57 21.91 7.67
N ALA A 156 24.86 22.39 8.70
CA ALA A 156 24.69 21.65 9.95
C ALA A 156 23.95 20.32 9.72
N LEU A 157 22.97 20.30 8.83
CA LEU A 157 22.26 19.09 8.42
C LEU A 157 23.12 18.18 7.54
N TRP A 158 23.90 18.73 6.59
CA TRP A 158 24.81 17.96 5.73
C TRP A 158 25.88 17.20 6.53
N GLU A 159 26.54 17.85 7.49
CA GLU A 159 27.54 17.18 8.34
C GLU A 159 26.92 16.04 9.18
N LYS A 160 25.61 16.12 9.49
CA LYS A 160 24.87 15.10 10.24
C LYS A 160 24.42 13.92 9.37
N THR A 161 24.23 14.10 8.06
CA THR A 161 23.60 13.08 7.19
C THR A 161 24.47 12.54 6.06
N LYS A 162 25.52 13.25 5.62
CA LYS A 162 26.28 12.90 4.39
C LYS A 162 26.85 11.48 4.38
N GLU A 163 27.30 10.97 5.54
CA GLU A 163 27.80 9.60 5.65
C GLU A 163 26.69 8.58 5.39
N GLU A 164 25.49 8.77 5.97
CA GLU A 164 24.35 7.87 5.74
C GLU A 164 23.77 8.01 4.33
N ILE A 165 23.73 9.22 3.75
CA ILE A 165 23.27 9.47 2.37
C ILE A 165 24.06 8.64 1.35
N TYR A 166 25.34 8.37 1.60
CA TYR A 166 26.23 7.60 0.73
C TYR A 166 26.60 6.20 1.27
N ALA A 167 26.12 5.79 2.45
CA ALA A 167 26.48 4.51 3.04
C ALA A 167 25.89 3.32 2.25
N LEU A 168 26.77 2.61 1.53
CA LEU A 168 26.51 1.36 0.80
C LEU A 168 27.03 0.10 1.55
N SER A 169 27.30 0.22 2.84
CA SER A 169 27.79 -0.89 3.69
C SER A 169 27.32 -0.69 5.14
N PRO A 170 26.92 -1.75 5.87
CA PRO A 170 26.78 -3.14 5.40
C PRO A 170 25.60 -3.31 4.44
N VAL A 171 25.76 -4.15 3.41
CA VAL A 171 24.76 -4.34 2.34
C VAL A 171 23.38 -4.77 2.87
N SER A 172 23.33 -5.48 4.01
CA SER A 172 22.07 -5.88 4.64
C SER A 172 21.22 -4.70 5.13
N GLN A 173 21.84 -3.59 5.58
CA GLN A 173 21.14 -2.37 6.01
C GLN A 173 20.61 -1.52 4.84
N LEU A 174 20.94 -1.88 3.59
CA LEU A 174 20.40 -1.21 2.39
C LEU A 174 18.99 -1.69 2.02
N VAL A 175 18.37 -2.53 2.86
CA VAL A 175 17.05 -3.14 2.64
C VAL A 175 16.23 -3.09 3.94
N ILE A 176 14.97 -2.70 3.83
CA ILE A 176 13.97 -2.80 4.91
C ILE A 176 13.62 -4.27 5.14
N GLY A 177 13.72 -4.76 6.38
CA GLY A 177 13.54 -6.18 6.67
C GLY A 177 13.77 -6.54 8.14
N LYS A 178 13.73 -7.84 8.47
CA LYS A 178 13.92 -8.32 9.85
C LYS A 178 15.33 -7.96 10.38
N PRO A 179 15.46 -7.29 11.53
CA PRO A 179 16.77 -6.97 12.14
C PRO A 179 17.65 -8.20 12.41
N SER A 180 17.06 -9.37 12.67
CA SER A 180 17.75 -10.66 12.83
C SER A 180 18.51 -11.14 11.58
N ALA A 181 18.17 -10.61 10.40
CA ALA A 181 18.93 -10.81 9.15
C ALA A 181 19.87 -9.64 8.83
N GLY A 182 20.09 -8.73 9.78
CA GLY A 182 20.95 -7.55 9.62
C GLY A 182 20.32 -6.41 8.81
N HIS A 183 19.00 -6.41 8.62
CA HIS A 183 18.24 -5.39 7.88
C HIS A 183 17.82 -4.20 8.75
N LEU A 184 17.40 -3.11 8.09
CA LEU A 184 16.82 -1.95 8.77
C LEU A 184 15.32 -2.15 9.00
N SER A 185 14.81 -1.76 10.17
CA SER A 185 13.37 -1.56 10.39
C SER A 185 13.14 -0.69 11.62
N ASN A 186 12.68 0.56 11.44
CA ASN A 186 12.56 1.50 12.56
C ASN A 186 11.31 1.29 13.43
N TYR A 187 10.53 0.23 13.15
CA TYR A 187 9.57 -0.38 14.09
C TYR A 187 10.25 -1.10 15.27
N TYR A 188 11.52 -1.48 15.11
CA TYR A 188 12.35 -2.16 16.11
C TYR A 188 13.65 -1.36 16.38
N PRO A 189 13.57 -0.09 16.82
CA PRO A 189 14.64 0.89 16.69
C PRO A 189 15.76 0.80 17.75
N SER A 190 15.88 -0.31 18.47
CA SER A 190 16.95 -0.52 19.47
C SER A 190 18.13 -1.28 18.89
N ASP A 191 19.33 -0.97 19.36
CA ASP A 191 20.53 -1.78 19.11
C ASP A 191 21.04 -2.36 20.45
N PRO A 192 21.05 -3.69 20.65
CA PRO A 192 20.50 -4.71 19.75
C PRO A 192 18.97 -4.67 19.66
N ALA A 193 18.44 -5.16 18.54
CA ALA A 193 17.00 -5.32 18.33
C ALA A 193 16.40 -6.46 19.20
N PRO A 194 15.07 -6.51 19.39
CA PRO A 194 14.38 -7.73 19.82
C PRO A 194 14.71 -8.89 18.87
N SER A 195 14.86 -10.11 19.41
CA SER A 195 14.93 -11.31 18.55
C SER A 195 13.54 -11.67 18.01
N ASP A 196 13.48 -12.48 16.94
CA ASP A 196 12.22 -12.95 16.37
C ASP A 196 11.30 -13.58 17.44
N GLU A 197 11.85 -14.40 18.33
CA GLU A 197 11.10 -15.03 19.42
C GLU A 197 10.57 -14.01 20.44
N GLN A 198 11.29 -12.90 20.66
CA GLN A 198 10.81 -11.80 21.51
C GLN A 198 9.69 -11.02 20.82
N VAL A 199 9.76 -10.77 19.51
CA VAL A 199 8.67 -10.10 18.75
C VAL A 199 7.42 -10.97 18.72
N ASP A 200 7.56 -12.25 18.37
CA ASP A 200 6.45 -13.20 18.30
C ASP A 200 5.79 -13.38 19.68
N GLU A 201 6.59 -13.45 20.75
CA GLU A 201 6.07 -13.55 22.12
C GLU A 201 5.36 -12.27 22.59
N VAL A 202 5.89 -11.09 22.25
CA VAL A 202 5.20 -9.82 22.51
C VAL A 202 3.85 -9.78 21.78
N GLN A 203 3.79 -10.27 20.53
CA GLN A 203 2.52 -10.38 19.80
C GLN A 203 1.54 -11.30 20.53
N ASN A 204 1.97 -12.52 20.89
CA ASN A 204 1.13 -13.47 21.64
C ASN A 204 0.59 -12.88 22.95
N LEU A 205 1.40 -12.10 23.69
CA LEU A 205 0.99 -11.43 24.91
C LEU A 205 0.01 -10.26 24.65
N CYS A 206 0.10 -9.59 23.51
CA CYS A 206 -0.82 -8.52 23.12
C CYS A 206 -2.18 -9.09 22.68
N ASP A 207 -2.19 -10.08 21.80
CA ASP A 207 -3.40 -10.76 21.32
C ASP A 207 -4.18 -11.36 22.51
N GLN A 208 -3.50 -12.03 23.46
CA GLN A 208 -4.07 -12.54 24.73
C GLN A 208 -4.69 -11.47 25.66
N LYS A 209 -4.39 -10.18 25.44
CA LYS A 209 -4.94 -9.05 26.22
C LYS A 209 -5.90 -8.19 25.39
N GLY A 210 -6.17 -8.53 24.13
CA GLY A 210 -6.94 -7.69 23.22
C GLY A 210 -6.25 -6.37 22.86
N ILE A 211 -4.91 -6.32 22.96
CA ILE A 211 -4.11 -5.14 22.64
C ILE A 211 -3.72 -5.23 21.16
N SER A 212 -4.27 -4.35 20.32
CA SER A 212 -3.83 -4.25 18.93
C SER A 212 -2.40 -3.68 18.85
N THR A 213 -1.57 -4.28 18.01
CA THR A 213 -0.17 -3.88 17.77
C THR A 213 0.01 -2.93 16.59
N LEU A 214 -1.05 -2.63 15.82
CA LEU A 214 -0.95 -1.90 14.55
C LEU A 214 -0.28 -0.54 14.70
N ASN A 215 -0.60 0.22 15.76
CA ASN A 215 -0.03 1.54 16.04
C ASN A 215 1.18 1.50 17.00
N THR A 216 1.99 0.43 16.97
CA THR A 216 3.07 0.22 17.94
C THR A 216 4.48 0.12 17.34
N ARG A 217 5.48 0.40 18.19
CA ARG A 217 6.88 0.03 17.99
C ARG A 217 7.40 -0.75 19.20
N LEU A 218 8.44 -1.57 19.01
CA LEU A 218 8.99 -2.43 20.06
C LEU A 218 10.48 -2.16 20.29
N ILE A 219 10.81 -1.69 21.48
CA ILE A 219 12.17 -1.31 21.90
C ILE A 219 12.70 -2.35 22.88
N LYS A 220 13.89 -2.91 22.62
CA LYS A 220 14.61 -3.73 23.61
C LYS A 220 15.40 -2.81 24.55
N VAL A 221 15.23 -3.00 25.87
CA VAL A 221 16.01 -2.31 26.92
C VAL A 221 17.05 -3.28 27.50
N SER A 222 16.67 -4.55 27.66
CA SER A 222 17.58 -5.67 27.95
C SER A 222 16.96 -6.99 27.48
N ASP A 223 17.65 -8.12 27.66
CA ASP A 223 17.04 -9.44 27.42
C ASP A 223 15.84 -9.75 28.33
N LYS A 224 15.69 -9.01 29.45
CA LYS A 224 14.59 -9.16 30.41
C LYS A 224 13.55 -8.04 30.35
N GLU A 225 13.74 -7.03 29.51
CA GLU A 225 12.91 -5.83 29.50
C GLU A 225 12.78 -5.25 28.09
N LEU A 226 11.54 -5.14 27.63
CA LEU A 226 11.16 -4.45 26.40
C LEU A 226 10.15 -3.34 26.72
N VAL A 227 9.99 -2.40 25.79
CA VAL A 227 8.97 -1.35 25.83
C VAL A 227 8.15 -1.42 24.55
N LEU A 228 6.85 -1.67 24.69
CA LEU A 228 5.87 -1.49 23.63
C LEU A 228 5.43 -0.03 23.62
N LYS A 229 5.87 0.71 22.61
CA LYS A 229 5.52 2.11 22.38
C LYS A 229 4.22 2.20 21.61
N LEU A 230 3.26 3.00 22.10
CA LEU A 230 2.00 3.28 21.41
C LEU A 230 1.99 4.69 20.83
N ALA A 231 1.65 4.80 19.55
CA ALA A 231 1.46 6.08 18.87
C ALA A 231 0.33 6.88 19.53
N SER A 232 0.67 7.98 20.21
CA SER A 232 -0.28 8.78 20.98
C SER A 232 0.27 10.17 21.32
N THR A 233 -0.59 11.20 21.46
CA THR A 233 -0.15 12.57 21.81
C THR A 233 0.35 12.73 23.26
N GLY A 234 0.11 11.74 24.13
CA GLY A 234 0.47 11.77 25.54
C GLY A 234 0.95 10.42 26.05
N LYS A 235 1.69 10.40 27.17
CA LYS A 235 2.23 9.16 27.75
C LYS A 235 1.15 8.33 28.48
N ASP A 236 0.10 8.99 28.95
CA ASP A 236 -0.95 8.40 29.75
C ASP A 236 -1.94 7.64 28.87
N LEU A 237 -1.91 6.31 28.98
CA LEU A 237 -2.81 5.40 28.28
C LEU A 237 -4.14 5.22 29.05
N PRO A 238 -5.23 4.78 28.38
CA PRO A 238 -6.48 4.48 29.07
C PRO A 238 -6.29 3.40 30.15
N SER A 239 -7.03 3.51 31.26
CA SER A 239 -6.95 2.58 32.40
C SER A 239 -7.37 1.12 32.11
N SER A 240 -7.78 0.82 30.87
CA SER A 240 -7.98 -0.54 30.36
C SER A 240 -6.68 -1.22 29.91
N TYR A 241 -5.62 -0.45 29.63
CA TYR A 241 -4.31 -0.99 29.28
C TYR A 241 -3.53 -1.38 30.54
N PRO A 242 -2.90 -2.57 30.58
CA PRO A 242 -1.99 -2.94 31.66
C PRO A 242 -0.68 -2.14 31.54
N ALA A 243 -0.08 -1.75 32.66
CA ALA A 243 1.20 -1.04 32.67
C ALA A 243 2.38 -1.92 32.20
N GLU A 244 2.29 -3.24 32.44
CA GLU A 244 3.26 -4.21 31.95
C GLU A 244 2.61 -5.55 31.56
N LEU A 245 3.25 -6.25 30.63
CA LEU A 245 3.03 -7.67 30.30
C LEU A 245 4.27 -8.47 30.73
N GLU A 246 4.12 -9.77 30.98
CA GLU A 246 5.22 -10.64 31.42
C GLU A 246 5.19 -11.97 30.66
N SER A 247 6.29 -12.30 29.96
CA SER A 247 6.46 -13.62 29.34
C SER A 247 6.98 -14.61 30.36
N GLN A 248 6.13 -15.53 30.79
CA GLN A 248 6.52 -16.69 31.60
C GLN A 248 7.32 -17.73 30.78
N LYS A 249 7.26 -17.66 29.45
CA LYS A 249 7.94 -18.56 28.49
C LYS A 249 9.39 -18.14 28.21
N LEU A 250 9.65 -16.84 28.09
CA LEU A 250 10.96 -16.27 27.75
C LEU A 250 11.58 -15.43 28.89
N GLY A 251 10.86 -15.19 29.99
CA GLY A 251 11.43 -14.60 31.21
C GLY A 251 11.69 -13.10 31.16
N PHE A 252 10.93 -12.37 30.33
CA PHE A 252 11.03 -10.91 30.20
C PHE A 252 9.73 -10.19 30.55
N LYS A 253 9.84 -8.89 30.85
CA LYS A 253 8.72 -7.95 30.95
C LYS A 253 8.63 -7.02 29.74
N VAL A 254 7.42 -6.56 29.46
CA VAL A 254 7.12 -5.56 28.43
C VAL A 254 6.42 -4.40 29.12
N ARG A 255 7.04 -3.24 29.27
CA ARG A 255 6.30 -2.03 29.68
C ARG A 255 5.46 -1.52 28.51
N ILE A 256 4.25 -1.04 28.78
CA ILE A 256 3.42 -0.38 27.77
C ILE A 256 3.49 1.13 28.03
N GLU A 257 3.92 1.90 27.03
CA GLU A 257 4.16 3.34 27.17
C GLU A 257 3.59 4.11 25.98
N GLY A 258 2.74 5.11 26.25
CA GLY A 258 2.28 6.07 25.25
C GLY A 258 3.33 7.12 24.86
N GLY A 259 2.91 8.08 24.06
CA GLY A 259 3.69 9.26 23.66
C GLY A 259 4.58 9.06 22.43
N ASP A 260 4.47 7.95 21.70
CA ASP A 260 5.21 7.80 20.44
C ASP A 260 4.60 8.71 19.36
N PHE A 261 5.47 9.36 18.57
CA PHE A 261 5.11 10.37 17.57
C PHE A 261 4.26 11.56 18.08
N ALA A 262 4.26 11.84 19.39
CA ALA A 262 3.30 12.74 20.03
C ALA A 262 3.17 14.15 19.40
N ALA A 263 4.27 14.75 18.96
CA ALA A 263 4.26 16.08 18.34
C ALA A 263 3.56 16.09 16.98
N SER A 264 3.79 15.06 16.15
CA SER A 264 3.14 14.88 14.85
C SER A 264 1.65 14.61 15.04
N LEU A 265 1.29 13.70 15.94
CA LEU A 265 -0.11 13.38 16.24
C LEU A 265 -0.88 14.58 16.84
N ALA A 266 -0.21 15.50 17.56
CA ALA A 266 -0.84 16.73 18.00
C ALA A 266 -1.19 17.67 16.83
N LYS A 267 -0.31 17.79 15.82
CA LYS A 267 -0.63 18.49 14.55
C LYS A 267 -1.79 17.79 13.81
N VAL A 268 -1.79 16.46 13.73
CA VAL A 268 -2.87 15.65 13.11
C VAL A 268 -4.21 15.94 13.79
N ASN A 269 -4.27 15.86 15.12
CA ASN A 269 -5.49 16.10 15.89
C ASN A 269 -6.02 17.52 15.75
N GLN A 270 -5.15 18.53 15.66
CA GLN A 270 -5.58 19.89 15.39
C GLN A 270 -6.26 19.99 14.01
N GLY A 271 -5.67 19.41 12.97
CA GLY A 271 -6.27 19.37 11.63
C GLY A 271 -7.61 18.61 11.58
N LEU A 272 -7.75 17.50 12.32
CA LEU A 272 -9.03 16.78 12.46
C LEU A 272 -10.11 17.61 13.16
N LEU A 273 -9.74 18.32 14.24
CA LEU A 273 -10.64 19.20 14.99
C LEU A 273 -11.02 20.46 14.21
N ASP A 274 -10.17 20.93 13.32
CA ASP A 274 -10.48 22.02 12.39
C ASP A 274 -11.38 21.54 11.25
N ALA A 275 -11.11 20.37 10.66
CA ALA A 275 -11.97 19.74 9.66
C ALA A 275 -13.38 19.43 10.20
N ALA A 276 -13.49 19.00 11.46
CA ALA A 276 -14.76 18.68 12.12
C ALA A 276 -15.76 19.86 12.16
N LYS A 277 -15.28 21.11 12.03
CA LYS A 277 -16.09 22.34 11.96
C LYS A 277 -16.79 22.52 10.60
N PHE A 278 -16.25 21.90 9.55
CA PHE A 278 -16.72 21.98 8.16
C PHE A 278 -17.25 20.63 7.66
N ALA A 279 -17.49 19.68 8.56
CA ALA A 279 -17.84 18.31 8.23
C ALA A 279 -19.22 18.13 7.56
N GLY A 280 -20.06 19.17 7.49
CA GLY A 280 -21.38 19.15 6.84
C GLY A 280 -22.46 18.35 7.57
N ASP A 281 -22.10 17.30 8.31
CA ASP A 281 -23.02 16.51 9.13
C ASP A 281 -22.39 15.95 10.42
N ASP A 282 -23.27 15.47 11.29
CA ASP A 282 -22.98 14.93 12.62
C ASP A 282 -22.23 13.58 12.59
N ASN A 283 -22.38 12.77 11.55
CA ASN A 283 -21.69 11.49 11.42
C ASN A 283 -20.22 11.69 11.04
N ARG A 284 -19.93 12.53 10.03
CA ARG A 284 -18.55 12.93 9.67
C ARG A 284 -17.88 13.71 10.80
N SER A 285 -18.61 14.59 11.50
CA SER A 285 -18.04 15.28 12.68
C SER A 285 -17.64 14.30 13.78
N LYS A 286 -18.52 13.34 14.15
CA LYS A 286 -18.22 12.31 15.16
C LYS A 286 -17.11 11.34 14.74
N MET A 287 -17.04 10.97 13.46
CA MET A 287 -15.95 10.19 12.88
C MET A 287 -14.58 10.84 13.16
N LEU A 288 -14.44 12.13 12.86
CA LEU A 288 -13.19 12.87 13.09
C LEU A 288 -12.86 13.00 14.58
N HIS A 289 -13.86 13.15 15.46
CA HIS A 289 -13.67 13.16 16.91
C HIS A 289 -13.24 11.80 17.49
N ASP A 290 -13.68 10.67 16.91
CA ASP A 290 -13.20 9.35 17.33
C ASP A 290 -11.78 9.06 16.81
N TYR A 291 -11.42 9.54 15.60
CA TYR A 291 -10.02 9.51 15.13
C TYR A 291 -9.10 10.37 16.03
N GLU A 292 -9.52 11.59 16.40
CA GLU A 292 -8.83 12.44 17.38
C GLU A 292 -8.60 11.67 18.69
N ALA A 293 -9.67 11.05 19.23
CA ALA A 293 -9.59 10.32 20.49
C ALA A 293 -8.65 9.12 20.41
N SER A 294 -8.60 8.42 19.27
CA SER A 294 -7.63 7.36 19.00
C SER A 294 -6.20 7.89 19.05
N PHE A 295 -5.86 8.89 18.25
CA PHE A 295 -4.51 9.45 18.18
C PHE A 295 -4.08 10.18 19.45
N ARG A 296 -5.02 10.67 20.27
CA ARG A 296 -4.72 11.25 21.59
C ARG A 296 -4.40 10.20 22.65
N THR A 297 -5.06 9.05 22.61
CA THR A 297 -5.00 8.03 23.68
C THR A 297 -4.25 6.74 23.31
N GLY A 298 -3.93 6.54 22.03
CA GLY A 298 -3.33 5.30 21.51
C GLY A 298 -4.32 4.15 21.36
N ASN A 299 -5.61 4.34 21.68
CA ASN A 299 -6.62 3.28 21.68
C ASN A 299 -7.26 3.08 20.29
N LEU A 300 -6.87 2.02 19.59
CA LEU A 300 -7.40 1.70 18.26
C LEU A 300 -8.88 1.27 18.23
N GLU A 301 -9.51 0.94 19.37
CA GLU A 301 -10.98 0.79 19.40
C GLU A 301 -11.68 2.13 19.13
N LYS A 302 -11.03 3.27 19.44
CA LYS A 302 -11.51 4.58 19.00
C LYS A 302 -11.29 4.81 17.50
N HIS A 303 -10.23 4.26 16.91
CA HIS A 303 -10.06 4.30 15.46
C HIS A 303 -11.18 3.53 14.76
N LYS A 304 -11.46 2.30 15.22
CA LYS A 304 -12.60 1.49 14.77
C LYS A 304 -13.94 2.21 14.94
N ASP A 305 -14.19 2.87 16.08
CA ASP A 305 -15.42 3.65 16.27
C ASP A 305 -15.57 4.76 15.21
N GLY A 306 -14.46 5.39 14.81
CA GLY A 306 -14.42 6.31 13.67
C GLY A 306 -14.67 5.59 12.35
N SER A 307 -13.99 4.48 12.07
CA SER A 307 -14.16 3.67 10.86
C SER A 307 -15.61 3.18 10.68
N ARG A 308 -16.29 2.73 11.75
CA ARG A 308 -17.71 2.32 11.74
C ARG A 308 -18.66 3.46 11.33
N LYS A 309 -18.28 4.72 11.55
CA LYS A 309 -19.02 5.92 11.12
C LYS A 309 -18.66 6.31 9.69
N TRP A 310 -17.37 6.29 9.35
CA TRP A 310 -16.87 6.52 8.00
C TRP A 310 -17.47 5.55 6.96
N VAL A 311 -17.63 4.28 7.32
CA VAL A 311 -18.28 3.28 6.46
C VAL A 311 -19.77 3.59 6.21
N LYS A 312 -20.44 4.26 7.16
CA LYS A 312 -21.85 4.65 7.06
C LYS A 312 -22.06 5.98 6.34
N ASP A 313 -21.00 6.76 6.17
CA ASP A 313 -20.94 7.95 5.32
C ASP A 313 -20.84 7.53 3.84
N GLN A 314 -21.98 7.22 3.21
CA GLN A 314 -22.06 6.68 1.85
C GLN A 314 -22.03 7.80 0.79
N GLY A 315 -21.17 7.68 -0.23
CA GLY A 315 -21.04 8.65 -1.32
C GLY A 315 -20.75 10.12 -0.91
N PRO A 316 -19.83 10.41 0.03
CA PRO A 316 -19.49 11.78 0.39
C PRO A 316 -18.82 12.52 -0.77
N VAL A 317 -18.88 13.85 -0.77
CA VAL A 317 -18.28 14.66 -1.85
C VAL A 317 -16.77 14.73 -1.75
N VAL A 318 -16.28 14.89 -0.53
CA VAL A 318 -14.86 14.80 -0.18
C VAL A 318 -14.71 13.52 0.63
N GLU A 319 -14.01 12.55 0.05
CA GLU A 319 -13.72 11.26 0.67
C GLU A 319 -12.32 11.30 1.30
N SER A 320 -12.15 10.66 2.45
CA SER A 320 -10.89 10.71 3.20
C SER A 320 -10.77 9.58 4.21
N TYR A 321 -9.57 9.02 4.35
CA TYR A 321 -9.22 8.08 5.42
C TYR A 321 -7.83 8.41 5.98
N ILE A 322 -7.58 8.06 7.25
CA ILE A 322 -6.39 8.49 8.01
C ILE A 322 -6.11 7.56 9.20
N GLY A 323 -4.86 7.11 9.37
CA GLY A 323 -4.41 6.39 10.55
C GLY A 323 -3.25 5.43 10.31
N PHE A 324 -3.09 4.44 11.18
CA PHE A 324 -2.12 3.34 11.02
C PHE A 324 -2.82 2.19 10.30
N ILE A 325 -2.71 2.12 8.97
CA ILE A 325 -3.64 1.35 8.13
C ILE A 325 -2.99 0.10 7.52
N GLU A 326 -1.85 0.26 6.84
CA GLU A 326 -1.27 -0.79 5.98
C GLU A 326 -0.01 -1.42 6.57
N SER A 327 0.08 -2.76 6.57
CA SER A 327 1.13 -3.51 7.28
C SER A 327 2.29 -4.02 6.42
N TYR A 328 2.50 -3.43 5.24
CA TYR A 328 3.52 -3.89 4.27
C TYR A 328 4.98 -3.65 4.71
N VAL A 329 5.24 -2.64 5.56
CA VAL A 329 6.61 -2.20 5.92
C VAL A 329 7.16 -2.90 7.17
N ASP A 330 6.29 -3.41 8.05
CA ASP A 330 6.73 -4.23 9.19
C ASP A 330 7.16 -5.63 8.71
N PRO A 331 8.43 -6.04 8.90
CA PRO A 331 8.91 -7.36 8.46
C PRO A 331 8.33 -8.55 9.26
N PHE A 332 7.42 -8.32 10.21
CA PHE A 332 6.59 -9.33 10.86
C PHE A 332 5.10 -9.28 10.43
N GLY A 333 4.64 -8.20 9.78
CA GLY A 333 3.27 -8.04 9.27
C GLY A 333 2.20 -7.74 10.33
N ALA A 334 2.57 -7.20 11.50
CA ALA A 334 1.67 -6.96 12.63
C ALA A 334 1.61 -5.49 13.12
N ARG A 335 2.46 -4.63 12.56
CA ARG A 335 2.48 -3.16 12.73
C ARG A 335 2.16 -2.48 11.40
N ALA A 336 1.47 -1.34 11.46
CA ALA A 336 0.99 -0.62 10.30
C ALA A 336 1.68 0.73 10.12
N GLU A 337 1.90 1.10 8.88
CA GLU A 337 2.39 2.41 8.45
C GLU A 337 1.29 3.46 8.65
N PHE A 338 1.68 4.68 9.03
CA PHE A 338 0.75 5.80 9.02
C PHE A 338 0.48 6.20 7.57
N GLU A 339 -0.78 6.32 7.19
CA GLU A 339 -1.16 6.94 5.92
C GLU A 339 -2.42 7.78 6.07
N ALA A 340 -2.60 8.70 5.12
CA ALA A 340 -3.79 9.53 5.03
C ALA A 340 -4.02 10.02 3.60
N PHE A 341 -5.28 10.04 3.15
CA PHE A 341 -5.66 10.63 1.88
C PHE A 341 -6.89 11.53 1.99
N VAL A 342 -6.98 12.46 1.04
CA VAL A 342 -8.13 13.32 0.77
C VAL A 342 -8.39 13.28 -0.73
N ALA A 343 -9.63 13.07 -1.12
CA ALA A 343 -10.05 12.91 -2.51
C ALA A 343 -11.38 13.59 -2.77
N VAL A 344 -11.64 13.92 -4.03
CA VAL A 344 -12.96 14.37 -4.49
C VAL A 344 -13.65 13.23 -5.24
N VAL A 345 -14.91 12.96 -4.90
CA VAL A 345 -15.79 12.12 -5.72
C VAL A 345 -16.23 12.95 -6.92
N ASN A 346 -15.82 12.56 -8.12
CA ASN A 346 -16.05 13.35 -9.33
C ASN A 346 -17.57 13.43 -9.66
N LYS A 347 -18.16 14.62 -9.46
CA LYS A 347 -19.58 14.92 -9.73
C LYS A 347 -19.90 15.11 -11.22
N GLU A 348 -18.96 15.40 -12.11
CA GLU A 348 -19.18 15.38 -13.57
C GLU A 348 -19.20 13.94 -14.13
N VAL A 349 -18.46 13.02 -13.51
CA VAL A 349 -18.62 11.57 -13.70
C VAL A 349 -19.88 11.07 -12.98
N ALA A 350 -20.63 11.95 -12.29
CA ALA A 350 -22.00 11.73 -11.83
C ALA A 350 -23.08 12.46 -12.66
N SER A 351 -22.75 13.50 -13.46
CA SER A 351 -23.73 14.30 -14.23
C SER A 351 -23.52 14.40 -15.76
N CYS A 352 -22.28 14.43 -16.26
CA CYS A 352 -21.95 14.79 -17.65
C CYS A 352 -21.46 13.62 -18.54
N ASN A 353 -20.87 12.56 -17.98
CA ASN A 353 -20.72 11.27 -18.70
C ASN A 353 -20.84 10.02 -17.80
N PRO A 354 -21.95 9.86 -17.04
CA PRO A 354 -21.92 9.08 -15.78
C PRO A 354 -22.19 7.59 -15.92
N LEU A 355 -22.84 7.22 -17.03
CA LEU A 355 -23.62 5.99 -17.14
C LEU A 355 -22.81 4.75 -17.53
N GLN A 356 -21.47 4.87 -17.57
CA GLN A 356 -20.56 3.72 -17.73
C GLN A 356 -19.83 3.39 -16.43
N GLN A 357 -18.65 3.93 -16.08
CA GLN A 357 -17.85 3.36 -14.97
C GLN A 357 -18.58 3.22 -13.62
N SER A 358 -19.08 4.30 -13.00
CA SER A 358 -19.81 4.20 -11.71
C SER A 358 -21.07 3.33 -11.80
N LYS A 359 -21.69 3.21 -12.99
CA LYS A 359 -22.80 2.29 -13.25
C LYS A 359 -22.34 0.84 -13.44
N LYS A 360 -21.20 0.61 -14.10
CA LYS A 360 -20.56 -0.71 -14.28
C LYS A 360 -20.19 -1.27 -12.93
N PHE A 361 -19.56 -0.46 -12.07
CA PHE A 361 -19.34 -0.80 -10.69
C PHE A 361 -20.70 -1.02 -10.02
N GLY A 362 -21.64 -0.07 -10.07
CA GLY A 362 -23.02 -0.27 -9.61
C GLY A 362 -23.61 -1.66 -9.88
N ILE A 363 -23.58 -2.12 -11.14
CA ILE A 363 -24.14 -3.41 -11.63
C ILE A 363 -23.23 -4.63 -11.30
N LEU A 364 -21.91 -4.50 -11.40
CA LEU A 364 -20.96 -5.54 -10.97
C LEU A 364 -21.13 -5.82 -9.48
N VAL A 365 -21.28 -4.73 -8.72
CA VAL A 365 -21.68 -4.66 -7.33
C VAL A 365 -23.09 -5.37 -7.30
N ASP A 366 -24.17 -4.96 -8.00
CA ASP A 366 -25.54 -5.62 -7.98
C ASP A 366 -25.61 -7.14 -8.18
N LYS A 367 -24.68 -7.76 -8.91
CA LYS A 367 -24.77 -9.18 -9.31
C LYS A 367 -24.08 -10.16 -8.36
N ALA A 368 -23.23 -9.67 -7.48
CA ALA A 368 -22.08 -10.47 -7.07
C ALA A 368 -22.32 -11.67 -6.14
N PRO A 369 -23.36 -11.73 -5.31
CA PRO A 369 -23.79 -12.95 -4.62
C PRO A 369 -24.14 -14.11 -5.52
N HIS A 370 -24.40 -13.88 -6.81
CA HIS A 370 -24.33 -14.94 -7.80
C HIS A 370 -22.86 -15.27 -8.14
N LEU A 371 -22.07 -14.26 -8.50
CA LEU A 371 -20.64 -14.38 -8.87
C LEU A 371 -19.74 -14.96 -7.76
N ILE A 372 -20.11 -14.88 -6.48
CA ILE A 372 -19.41 -15.44 -5.32
C ILE A 372 -19.65 -16.95 -5.22
N GLN A 373 -20.81 -17.43 -5.65
CA GLN A 373 -21.09 -18.88 -5.74
C GLN A 373 -20.24 -19.54 -6.84
N ASP A 374 -19.69 -18.74 -7.76
CA ASP A 374 -18.72 -19.13 -8.77
C ASP A 374 -17.31 -19.36 -8.17
N LEU A 375 -17.02 -18.93 -6.93
CA LEU A 375 -15.69 -19.06 -6.31
C LEU A 375 -15.42 -20.48 -5.75
N PRO A 376 -14.19 -21.00 -5.89
CA PRO A 376 -13.91 -22.43 -5.83
C PRO A 376 -13.92 -23.05 -4.43
N TRP A 377 -13.94 -22.25 -3.36
CA TRP A 377 -13.92 -22.72 -1.97
C TRP A 377 -15.30 -23.09 -1.42
N GLY A 378 -16.38 -22.65 -2.08
CA GLY A 378 -17.75 -22.97 -1.69
C GLY A 378 -18.24 -22.29 -0.40
N LYS A 379 -19.56 -22.38 -0.16
CA LYS A 379 -20.26 -21.57 0.85
C LYS A 379 -19.67 -21.67 2.26
N SER A 380 -19.19 -22.84 2.70
CA SER A 380 -18.72 -23.04 4.08
C SER A 380 -17.39 -22.34 4.41
N PHE A 381 -16.66 -21.87 3.39
CA PHE A 381 -15.49 -21.02 3.52
C PHE A 381 -15.75 -19.59 3.04
N GLU A 382 -17.01 -19.24 2.83
CA GLU A 382 -17.49 -17.90 2.50
C GLU A 382 -18.26 -17.31 3.69
N VAL A 383 -18.42 -15.98 3.72
CA VAL A 383 -19.15 -15.30 4.81
C VAL A 383 -20.65 -15.66 4.79
N ASP A 384 -21.24 -15.92 5.96
CA ASP A 384 -22.53 -16.63 6.06
C ASP A 384 -23.73 -15.87 5.47
N THR A 385 -23.74 -14.57 5.74
CA THR A 385 -24.64 -13.57 5.16
C THR A 385 -23.82 -12.71 4.23
N PHE A 386 -24.46 -12.13 3.22
CA PHE A 386 -23.77 -11.28 2.25
C PHE A 386 -24.50 -9.95 2.04
N GLN A 387 -23.75 -8.85 1.83
CA GLN A 387 -24.28 -7.49 1.86
C GLN A 387 -23.42 -6.44 1.10
N ARG A 388 -24.02 -5.31 0.74
CA ARG A 388 -23.53 -4.25 -0.18
C ARG A 388 -22.56 -3.23 0.44
N PRO A 389 -21.32 -3.05 -0.08
CA PRO A 389 -20.45 -1.92 0.23
C PRO A 389 -20.79 -0.67 -0.58
N ASP A 390 -19.99 0.38 -0.36
CA ASP A 390 -19.78 1.44 -1.35
C ASP A 390 -18.66 1.08 -2.36
N PHE A 391 -18.71 1.67 -3.55
CA PHE A 391 -17.60 1.67 -4.51
C PHE A 391 -17.55 3.03 -5.22
N THR A 392 -16.49 3.81 -4.96
CA THR A 392 -16.35 5.17 -5.48
C THR A 392 -15.12 5.33 -6.39
N ALA A 393 -15.32 6.04 -7.50
CA ALA A 393 -14.24 6.56 -8.33
C ALA A 393 -13.75 7.88 -7.71
N LEU A 394 -12.49 7.92 -7.30
CA LEU A 394 -11.89 9.03 -6.57
C LEU A 394 -10.79 9.71 -7.38
N GLU A 395 -10.80 11.05 -7.37
CA GLU A 395 -9.61 11.82 -7.74
C GLU A 395 -8.89 12.26 -6.47
N ILE A 396 -7.66 11.78 -6.28
CA ILE A 396 -6.82 12.19 -5.15
C ILE A 396 -6.50 13.69 -5.25
N LEU A 397 -6.77 14.42 -4.17
CA LEU A 397 -6.31 15.80 -3.93
C LEU A 397 -4.98 15.82 -3.17
N SER A 398 -4.85 14.95 -2.17
CA SER A 398 -3.70 14.84 -1.28
C SER A 398 -3.57 13.42 -0.75
N PHE A 399 -2.37 12.86 -0.68
CA PHE A 399 -2.09 11.57 -0.07
C PHE A 399 -0.70 11.58 0.59
N ALA A 400 -0.67 11.59 1.92
CA ALA A 400 0.56 11.41 2.69
C ALA A 400 0.92 9.92 2.74
N THR A 401 1.78 9.51 1.81
CA THR A 401 2.32 8.16 1.63
C THR A 401 3.65 8.23 0.88
N GLY A 402 4.52 7.23 1.06
CA GLY A 402 5.70 7.05 0.21
C GLY A 402 5.38 6.49 -1.19
N GLY A 403 4.14 6.06 -1.48
CA GLY A 403 3.75 5.57 -2.80
C GLY A 403 2.25 5.36 -2.97
N ILE A 404 1.60 6.19 -3.80
CA ILE A 404 0.15 6.15 -4.01
C ILE A 404 -0.28 4.83 -4.72
N PRO A 405 -1.29 4.09 -4.19
CA PRO A 405 -1.79 2.85 -4.77
C PRO A 405 -2.73 3.09 -5.97
N ALA A 406 -3.28 2.01 -6.55
CA ALA A 406 -4.21 2.08 -7.70
C ALA A 406 -5.70 2.04 -7.27
N GLY A 407 -6.00 1.22 -6.25
CA GLY A 407 -7.25 1.20 -5.49
C GLY A 407 -6.93 0.98 -4.00
N ILE A 408 -7.96 0.97 -3.15
CA ILE A 408 -7.84 0.64 -1.72
C ILE A 408 -9.14 -0.03 -1.23
N ASN A 409 -8.99 -0.97 -0.30
CA ASN A 409 -10.07 -1.77 0.29
C ASN A 409 -10.05 -1.70 1.85
N ILE A 410 -10.72 -0.69 2.42
CA ILE A 410 -10.54 -0.25 3.82
C ILE A 410 -11.88 -0.05 4.56
N PRO A 411 -11.95 -0.20 5.90
CA PRO A 411 -10.84 -0.41 6.85
C PRO A 411 -10.32 -1.85 6.92
N ASN A 412 -9.09 -2.02 7.42
CA ASN A 412 -8.43 -3.32 7.62
C ASN A 412 -8.83 -4.08 8.90
N TYR A 413 -9.90 -3.65 9.57
CA TYR A 413 -10.43 -4.28 10.79
C TYR A 413 -11.49 -5.34 10.46
N HIS A 414 -11.16 -6.63 10.58
CA HIS A 414 -12.11 -7.73 10.27
C HIS A 414 -13.46 -7.59 11.00
N ASP A 415 -13.45 -7.18 12.27
CA ASP A 415 -14.67 -6.99 13.07
C ASP A 415 -15.52 -5.78 12.62
N VAL A 416 -14.90 -4.73 12.09
CA VAL A 416 -15.64 -3.65 11.41
C VAL A 416 -16.20 -4.17 10.10
N ARG A 417 -15.38 -4.85 9.29
CA ARG A 417 -15.77 -5.40 7.98
C ARG A 417 -16.92 -6.41 8.05
N GLU A 418 -16.95 -7.22 9.11
CA GLU A 418 -17.99 -8.24 9.37
C GLU A 418 -19.30 -7.62 9.88
N GLN A 419 -19.25 -6.58 10.72
CA GLN A 419 -20.41 -6.06 11.49
C GLN A 419 -21.00 -4.74 10.95
N ASP A 420 -20.16 -3.87 10.41
CA ASP A 420 -20.53 -2.53 9.93
C ASP A 420 -20.15 -2.31 8.46
N GLY A 421 -19.16 -3.06 7.95
CA GLY A 421 -18.69 -3.07 6.57
C GLY A 421 -17.44 -2.27 6.25
N PHE A 422 -17.30 -1.92 4.97
CA PHE A 422 -16.18 -1.17 4.41
C PHE A 422 -16.53 -0.46 3.09
N LYS A 423 -15.59 0.35 2.59
CA LYS A 423 -15.64 0.99 1.27
C LYS A 423 -14.53 0.45 0.37
N ASN A 424 -14.71 0.63 -0.93
CA ASN A 424 -13.74 0.25 -1.96
C ASN A 424 -13.54 1.48 -2.86
N VAL A 425 -12.30 1.86 -3.14
CA VAL A 425 -12.00 3.09 -3.88
C VAL A 425 -11.10 2.80 -5.07
N SER A 426 -11.38 3.44 -6.21
CA SER A 426 -10.55 3.37 -7.43
C SER A 426 -10.00 4.76 -7.72
N LEU A 427 -8.67 4.88 -7.75
CA LEU A 427 -7.99 6.19 -7.78
C LEU A 427 -7.77 6.63 -9.23
N VAL A 428 -8.83 7.15 -9.86
CA VAL A 428 -8.91 7.28 -11.32
C VAL A 428 -7.87 8.23 -11.93
N ASN A 429 -7.45 9.27 -11.20
CA ASN A 429 -6.35 10.14 -11.67
C ASN A 429 -4.96 9.46 -11.57
N ILE A 430 -4.76 8.57 -10.60
CA ILE A 430 -3.54 7.76 -10.44
C ILE A 430 -3.43 6.70 -11.55
N LEU A 431 -4.58 6.11 -11.92
CA LEU A 431 -4.74 5.20 -13.06
C LEU A 431 -4.52 5.90 -14.41
N ALA A 432 -5.09 7.10 -14.59
CA ALA A 432 -4.99 7.87 -15.84
C ALA A 432 -3.57 8.41 -16.12
N ALA A 433 -2.76 8.66 -15.08
CA ALA A 433 -1.41 9.17 -15.23
C ALA A 433 -0.48 8.17 -15.94
N LYS A 434 -0.08 8.46 -17.19
CA LYS A 434 0.87 7.64 -17.96
C LYS A 434 2.29 8.23 -17.90
N ALA A 435 3.28 7.37 -17.69
CA ALA A 435 4.67 7.78 -17.70
C ALA A 435 5.15 8.03 -19.15
N ALA A 436 5.74 9.20 -19.40
CA ALA A 436 6.39 9.46 -20.67
C ALA A 436 7.62 8.53 -20.82
N GLY A 437 7.71 7.84 -21.96
CA GLY A 437 8.89 7.04 -22.31
C GLY A 437 9.00 5.64 -21.67
N GLU A 438 7.93 5.06 -21.07
CA GLU A 438 8.00 3.62 -20.69
C GLU A 438 8.21 2.75 -21.94
N VAL A 439 9.27 1.94 -21.92
CA VAL A 439 9.53 0.93 -22.96
C VAL A 439 8.76 -0.36 -22.64
N LEU A 440 8.01 -0.87 -23.61
CA LEU A 440 7.25 -2.13 -23.45
C LEU A 440 8.17 -3.36 -23.43
N THR A 441 8.72 -3.64 -22.24
CA THR A 441 9.60 -4.78 -21.96
C THR A 441 8.85 -6.09 -21.78
N PHE A 442 9.50 -7.20 -22.16
CA PHE A 442 9.06 -8.60 -22.00
C PHE A 442 7.79 -9.04 -22.76
N ILE A 443 7.33 -8.24 -23.72
CA ILE A 443 6.27 -8.59 -24.69
C ILE A 443 6.89 -8.80 -26.08
N ALA A 444 6.58 -9.95 -26.69
CA ALA A 444 7.05 -10.33 -28.02
C ALA A 444 6.62 -9.28 -29.07
N PRO A 445 7.47 -8.92 -30.06
CA PRO A 445 7.20 -7.82 -31.00
C PRO A 445 5.84 -7.92 -31.72
N GLU A 446 5.43 -9.13 -32.10
CA GLU A 446 4.17 -9.42 -32.79
C GLU A 446 2.92 -9.31 -31.90
N GLU A 447 3.08 -9.22 -30.58
CA GLU A 447 1.97 -9.08 -29.62
C GLU A 447 1.77 -7.63 -29.14
N ARG A 448 2.71 -6.71 -29.42
CA ARG A 448 2.74 -5.37 -28.80
C ARG A 448 1.53 -4.50 -29.13
N GLU A 449 1.15 -4.37 -30.40
CA GLU A 449 0.00 -3.55 -30.82
C GLU A 449 -1.29 -3.98 -30.11
N MET A 450 -1.53 -5.29 -30.03
CA MET A 450 -2.71 -5.84 -29.36
C MET A 450 -2.60 -5.78 -27.84
N TYR A 451 -1.40 -5.94 -27.26
CA TYR A 451 -1.16 -5.72 -25.84
C TYR A 451 -1.46 -4.27 -25.44
N GLU A 452 -0.92 -3.28 -26.16
CA GLU A 452 -1.13 -1.85 -25.92
C GLU A 452 -2.61 -1.45 -26.08
N LYS A 453 -3.32 -2.05 -27.05
CA LYS A 453 -4.77 -1.88 -27.22
C LYS A 453 -5.59 -2.41 -26.04
N TRP A 454 -5.14 -3.48 -25.38
CA TRP A 454 -5.92 -4.19 -24.36
C TRP A 454 -5.50 -3.92 -22.91
N VAL A 455 -4.26 -3.51 -22.65
CA VAL A 455 -3.67 -3.46 -21.30
C VAL A 455 -4.46 -2.58 -20.33
N ASP A 456 -4.86 -1.37 -20.74
CA ASP A 456 -5.64 -0.46 -19.90
C ASP A 456 -6.97 -1.09 -19.46
N ARG A 457 -7.68 -1.77 -20.37
CA ARG A 457 -8.99 -2.40 -20.13
C ARG A 457 -8.87 -3.74 -19.38
N CYS A 458 -7.78 -4.46 -19.58
CA CYS A 458 -7.45 -5.62 -18.75
C CYS A 458 -7.15 -5.19 -17.31
N PHE A 459 -6.41 -4.10 -17.12
CA PHE A 459 -6.07 -3.57 -15.80
C PHE A 459 -7.29 -2.99 -15.08
N GLU A 460 -8.19 -2.29 -15.78
CA GLU A 460 -9.51 -1.87 -15.27
C GLU A 460 -10.28 -3.07 -14.70
N VAL A 461 -10.48 -4.13 -15.50
CA VAL A 461 -11.19 -5.35 -15.09
C VAL A 461 -10.46 -6.09 -13.97
N GLN A 462 -9.13 -6.11 -13.99
CA GLN A 462 -8.30 -6.76 -12.98
C GLN A 462 -8.48 -6.09 -11.61
N VAL A 463 -8.29 -4.77 -11.50
CA VAL A 463 -8.50 -4.00 -10.26
C VAL A 463 -9.92 -4.20 -9.75
N CYS A 464 -10.93 -4.17 -10.62
CA CYS A 464 -12.34 -4.31 -10.21
C CYS A 464 -12.76 -5.73 -9.79
N ASN A 465 -11.93 -6.75 -10.07
CA ASN A 465 -12.12 -8.11 -9.56
C ASN A 465 -11.19 -8.44 -8.36
N HIS A 466 -10.25 -7.54 -8.04
CA HIS A 466 -9.24 -7.67 -6.99
C HIS A 466 -9.71 -6.97 -5.70
N GLU A 467 -10.10 -5.69 -5.81
CA GLU A 467 -10.31 -4.78 -4.69
C GLU A 467 -11.60 -5.01 -3.87
N VAL A 468 -12.67 -5.52 -4.47
CA VAL A 468 -14.04 -5.19 -3.98
C VAL A 468 -14.60 -6.19 -2.97
N SER A 469 -15.42 -5.78 -1.98
CA SER A 469 -16.16 -6.73 -1.12
C SER A 469 -17.13 -6.04 -0.11
N ARG A 470 -17.77 -6.81 0.79
CA ARG A 470 -19.00 -6.63 1.62
C ARG A 470 -19.20 -5.37 2.55
N ARG A 471 -20.44 -5.09 3.01
CA ARG A 471 -20.76 -4.26 4.23
C ARG A 471 -22.02 -4.69 5.00
N ASP A 472 -22.06 -4.83 6.33
CA ASP A 472 -23.28 -5.28 7.10
C ASP A 472 -24.07 -4.20 7.90
N GLU A 473 -25.29 -4.51 8.38
CA GLU A 473 -26.18 -3.62 9.19
C GLU A 473 -27.25 -4.37 10.04
N VAL A 474 -27.84 -3.71 11.05
CA VAL A 474 -28.60 -4.33 12.18
C VAL A 474 -30.07 -3.88 12.27
N GLU A 475 -30.99 -4.77 12.68
CA GLU A 475 -32.42 -4.46 12.93
C GLU A 475 -32.64 -3.36 13.99
N ALA A 476 -33.23 -2.23 13.59
CA ALA A 476 -33.76 -1.22 14.51
C ALA A 476 -35.29 -1.36 14.68
N LYS A 477 -35.74 -1.82 15.86
CA LYS A 477 -37.18 -1.89 16.19
C LYS A 477 -37.75 -0.50 16.45
N VAL A 478 -38.54 0.02 15.53
CA VAL A 478 -39.33 1.26 15.70
C VAL A 478 -40.83 0.95 15.68
N GLY A 479 -41.60 1.61 16.55
CA GLY A 479 -43.02 1.36 16.77
C GLY A 479 -43.96 1.96 15.72
N VAL A 480 -45.16 1.40 15.64
CA VAL A 480 -46.23 1.74 14.67
C VAL A 480 -46.66 3.21 14.73
N VAL A 481 -46.62 3.90 13.57
CA VAL A 481 -47.45 5.07 13.26
C VAL A 481 -47.99 4.94 11.83
N ARG A 482 -49.28 5.26 11.61
CA ARG A 482 -49.94 5.27 10.29
C ARG A 482 -50.10 6.71 9.77
N VAL A 483 -49.67 6.97 8.53
CA VAL A 483 -50.20 8.02 7.64
C VAL A 483 -50.37 7.40 6.23
N ARG A 484 -51.06 8.07 5.29
CA ARG A 484 -51.66 7.48 4.06
C ARG A 484 -50.97 7.89 2.76
N GLU A 485 -51.32 7.20 1.67
CA GLU A 485 -50.78 7.38 0.32
C GLU A 485 -51.14 8.73 -0.35
N ALA A 486 -50.26 9.16 -1.26
CA ALA A 486 -50.58 9.90 -2.49
C ALA A 486 -49.40 9.72 -3.48
N ASP A 487 -49.68 9.27 -4.71
CA ASP A 487 -48.66 8.75 -5.62
C ASP A 487 -47.79 9.82 -6.32
N VAL A 488 -46.50 9.51 -6.51
CA VAL A 488 -45.83 9.23 -7.80
C VAL A 488 -44.33 9.03 -7.50
N CYS A 489 -43.89 7.78 -7.28
CA CYS A 489 -42.47 7.39 -7.46
C CYS A 489 -42.15 5.87 -7.42
N ASP A 490 -43.12 4.97 -7.60
CA ASP A 490 -42.86 3.52 -7.53
C ASP A 490 -42.42 2.89 -8.86
N PHE A 491 -41.11 2.68 -9.02
CA PHE A 491 -40.56 1.60 -9.86
C PHE A 491 -39.12 1.15 -9.51
N PHE A 492 -38.68 1.33 -8.26
CA PHE A 492 -37.35 0.87 -7.79
C PHE A 492 -37.38 0.34 -6.35
N CYS A 493 -38.16 -0.71 -6.10
CA CYS A 493 -38.08 -1.52 -4.88
C CYS A 493 -38.14 -3.02 -5.22
N ASP A 494 -36.97 -3.62 -5.47
CA ASP A 494 -36.62 -4.99 -5.04
C ASP A 494 -35.15 -5.31 -5.42
N PHE A 495 -34.59 -6.37 -4.81
CA PHE A 495 -33.27 -7.01 -5.10
C PHE A 495 -31.97 -6.24 -4.73
N PRO A 496 -31.42 -6.41 -3.50
CA PRO A 496 -30.05 -6.04 -3.10
C PRO A 496 -29.06 -7.24 -3.16
N ASN A 497 -27.74 -7.08 -3.48
CA ASN A 497 -26.66 -8.11 -3.33
C ASN A 497 -25.23 -7.75 -3.93
N LYS A 498 -24.12 -7.40 -3.19
CA LYS A 498 -22.83 -6.84 -3.78
C LYS A 498 -21.45 -6.91 -2.98
N LEU A 499 -20.13 -7.17 -3.31
CA LEU A 499 -19.20 -7.64 -4.43
C LEU A 499 -17.97 -8.60 -4.03
N LEU A 500 -16.92 -8.80 -4.87
CA LEU A 500 -15.89 -9.90 -4.94
C LEU A 500 -14.41 -9.45 -4.82
N GLY A 501 -13.57 -10.17 -4.06
CA GLY A 501 -12.11 -9.89 -3.99
C GLY A 501 -11.47 -10.11 -2.60
N HIS A 502 -10.76 -9.11 -2.08
CA HIS A 502 -10.09 -9.12 -0.77
C HIS A 502 -10.95 -9.60 0.42
N GLY A 503 -12.22 -9.24 0.43
CA GLY A 503 -13.21 -9.61 1.45
C GLY A 503 -14.30 -10.55 0.95
N THR A 504 -13.99 -11.42 -0.02
CA THR A 504 -14.61 -12.75 -0.06
C THR A 504 -13.69 -13.74 0.63
N GLY A 505 -14.28 -14.80 1.20
CA GLY A 505 -13.58 -15.79 1.99
C GLY A 505 -13.58 -15.50 3.49
N LYS A 506 -14.15 -16.42 4.26
CA LYS A 506 -14.36 -16.31 5.72
C LYS A 506 -13.11 -16.68 6.51
N LEU A 507 -12.82 -15.96 7.59
CA LEU A 507 -11.92 -16.45 8.64
C LEU A 507 -12.71 -17.34 9.61
N LEU A 508 -12.17 -18.52 9.92
CA LEU A 508 -12.74 -19.41 10.94
C LEU A 508 -12.23 -18.95 12.31
N GLN A 509 -13.12 -18.50 13.20
CA GLN A 509 -12.72 -17.80 14.43
C GLN A 509 -13.44 -18.37 15.66
N GLN A 510 -12.74 -18.33 16.79
CA GLN A 510 -13.33 -18.48 18.12
C GLN A 510 -13.55 -17.11 18.75
N ARG A 511 -14.77 -16.89 19.26
CA ARG A 511 -15.19 -15.66 19.92
C ARG A 511 -14.76 -15.66 21.40
N PRO A 512 -14.71 -14.49 22.08
CA PRO A 512 -14.33 -14.40 23.49
C PRO A 512 -15.22 -15.19 24.47
N ASP A 513 -16.45 -15.54 24.08
CA ASP A 513 -17.36 -16.42 24.83
C ASP A 513 -17.08 -17.92 24.65
N GLY A 514 -16.06 -18.27 23.85
CA GLY A 514 -15.68 -19.63 23.50
C GLY A 514 -16.45 -20.24 22.32
N SER A 515 -17.46 -19.57 21.78
CA SER A 515 -18.22 -20.05 20.61
C SER A 515 -17.40 -19.94 19.32
N LEU A 516 -17.67 -20.81 18.35
CA LEU A 516 -17.05 -20.79 17.03
C LEU A 516 -17.98 -20.11 16.02
N ASN A 517 -17.44 -19.34 15.08
CA ASN A 517 -18.24 -18.80 13.98
C ASN A 517 -18.55 -19.84 12.88
N PHE A 518 -18.24 -21.12 13.09
CA PHE A 518 -18.41 -22.20 12.11
C PHE A 518 -18.82 -23.52 12.79
N ASP A 519 -19.47 -24.40 12.02
CA ASP A 519 -19.80 -25.76 12.46
C ASP A 519 -18.55 -26.65 12.38
N ARG A 520 -17.94 -26.91 13.54
CA ARG A 520 -16.70 -27.72 13.63
C ARG A 520 -16.90 -29.20 13.32
N ASP A 521 -18.10 -29.73 13.59
CA ASP A 521 -18.35 -31.17 13.50
C ASP A 521 -18.68 -31.58 12.06
N ASN A 522 -19.25 -30.66 11.26
CA ASN A 522 -19.58 -30.90 9.85
C ASN A 522 -18.63 -30.23 8.83
N LEU A 523 -17.83 -29.21 9.22
CA LEU A 523 -16.91 -28.56 8.27
C LEU A 523 -15.65 -29.40 8.03
N VAL A 524 -15.45 -29.78 6.77
CA VAL A 524 -14.23 -30.44 6.28
C VAL A 524 -13.35 -29.48 5.47
N ASN A 525 -12.04 -29.61 5.63
CA ASN A 525 -11.03 -28.95 4.80
C ASN A 525 -10.98 -29.64 3.42
N PRO A 526 -11.28 -28.95 2.31
CA PRO A 526 -11.37 -29.56 0.98
C PRO A 526 -10.02 -29.89 0.34
N LEU A 527 -8.90 -29.44 0.91
CA LEU A 527 -7.54 -29.83 0.46
C LEU A 527 -7.11 -31.17 1.05
N THR A 528 -7.56 -31.50 2.27
CA THR A 528 -7.10 -32.67 3.05
C THR A 528 -8.19 -33.71 3.30
N ASN A 529 -9.46 -33.35 3.08
CA ASN A 529 -10.66 -34.12 3.37
C ASN A 529 -10.78 -34.56 4.85
N LYS A 530 -10.30 -33.69 5.76
CA LYS A 530 -10.32 -33.86 7.23
C LYS A 530 -11.17 -32.78 7.92
N PRO A 531 -11.58 -32.96 9.18
CA PRO A 531 -12.15 -31.88 10.00
C PRO A 531 -11.22 -30.67 10.16
N ILE A 532 -11.77 -29.54 10.62
CA ILE A 532 -10.97 -28.35 10.93
C ILE A 532 -10.23 -28.50 12.27
N GLU A 533 -8.90 -28.44 12.21
CA GLU A 533 -7.98 -28.56 13.36
C GLU A 533 -7.34 -27.22 13.79
N SER A 534 -7.53 -26.13 13.03
CA SER A 534 -7.02 -24.78 13.34
C SER A 534 -8.01 -23.67 12.97
N TRP A 535 -8.06 -22.63 13.80
CA TRP A 535 -8.87 -21.42 13.67
C TRP A 535 -8.22 -20.26 14.45
N TYR A 536 -8.60 -19.03 14.15
CA TYR A 536 -8.13 -17.83 14.86
C TYR A 536 -8.72 -17.77 16.27
N GLN A 537 -7.88 -17.44 17.25
CA GLN A 537 -8.24 -17.21 18.65
C GLN A 537 -8.72 -15.76 18.88
N PRO A 538 -9.39 -15.45 20.00
CA PRO A 538 -9.69 -14.08 20.37
C PRO A 538 -8.42 -13.21 20.40
N GLY A 539 -8.44 -12.09 19.68
CA GLY A 539 -7.30 -11.17 19.53
C GLY A 539 -6.44 -11.41 18.29
N GLU A 540 -6.41 -12.64 17.74
CA GLU A 540 -5.60 -12.95 16.55
C GLU A 540 -6.17 -12.31 15.27
N THR A 541 -5.26 -11.86 14.40
CA THR A 541 -5.58 -11.23 13.11
C THR A 541 -4.96 -12.03 11.95
N TYR A 542 -5.37 -11.74 10.70
CA TYR A 542 -4.71 -12.32 9.52
C TYR A 542 -3.19 -12.07 9.52
N GLY A 543 -2.77 -10.85 9.86
CA GLY A 543 -1.37 -10.48 10.03
C GLY A 543 -0.66 -11.28 11.14
N SER A 544 -1.17 -11.21 12.38
CA SER A 544 -0.50 -11.87 13.53
C SER A 544 -0.49 -13.40 13.44
N ARG A 545 -1.48 -14.03 12.79
CA ARG A 545 -1.60 -15.50 12.69
C ARG A 545 -0.87 -16.11 11.49
N ILE A 546 -0.79 -15.40 10.35
CA ILE A 546 -0.09 -15.88 9.14
C ILE A 546 1.35 -15.34 9.05
N GLY A 547 1.63 -14.20 9.69
CA GLY A 547 2.97 -13.66 9.84
C GLY A 547 3.59 -13.13 8.54
N PRO A 548 4.92 -13.28 8.32
CA PRO A 548 5.67 -12.60 7.25
C PRO A 548 5.32 -12.93 5.79
N VAL A 549 4.35 -13.82 5.52
CA VAL A 549 3.82 -14.06 4.17
C VAL A 549 2.42 -13.49 3.95
N SER A 550 1.76 -12.99 4.99
CA SER A 550 0.35 -12.57 5.00
C SER A 550 0.01 -11.63 3.84
N SER A 551 0.61 -10.44 3.78
CA SER A 551 0.30 -9.45 2.73
C SER A 551 0.48 -10.03 1.33
N ALA A 552 1.65 -10.58 1.00
CA ALA A 552 1.94 -11.15 -0.31
C ALA A 552 1.05 -12.35 -0.69
N MET A 553 0.62 -13.15 0.29
CA MET A 553 -0.31 -14.26 0.08
C MET A 553 -1.74 -13.77 -0.21
N GLU A 554 -2.17 -12.70 0.45
CA GLU A 554 -3.46 -12.06 0.20
C GLU A 554 -3.50 -11.35 -1.16
N GLU A 555 -2.43 -10.63 -1.54
CA GLU A 555 -2.23 -10.10 -2.89
C GLU A 555 -2.36 -11.22 -3.95
N CYS A 556 -1.70 -12.35 -3.72
CA CYS A 556 -1.76 -13.51 -4.61
C CYS A 556 -3.17 -14.10 -4.71
N ARG A 557 -3.96 -14.01 -3.64
CA ARG A 557 -5.35 -14.46 -3.62
C ARG A 557 -6.24 -13.50 -4.42
N ALA A 558 -6.13 -12.19 -4.21
CA ALA A 558 -6.92 -11.19 -4.94
C ALA A 558 -6.58 -11.16 -6.44
N GLU A 559 -5.30 -11.19 -6.81
CA GLU A 559 -4.86 -11.31 -8.21
C GLU A 559 -5.33 -12.63 -8.86
N ALA A 560 -5.36 -13.73 -8.10
CA ALA A 560 -5.87 -14.99 -8.60
C ALA A 560 -7.41 -14.98 -8.78
N VAL A 561 -8.17 -14.23 -7.95
CA VAL A 561 -9.61 -13.99 -8.17
C VAL A 561 -9.81 -13.21 -9.46
N ALA A 562 -9.00 -12.18 -9.71
CA ALA A 562 -9.07 -11.40 -10.94
C ALA A 562 -8.87 -12.25 -12.21
N LEU A 563 -7.85 -13.12 -12.25
CA LEU A 563 -7.63 -14.03 -13.39
C LEU A 563 -8.69 -15.14 -13.49
N TYR A 564 -9.24 -15.62 -12.38
CA TYR A 564 -10.35 -16.58 -12.38
C TYR A 564 -11.62 -15.98 -13.01
N LEU A 565 -11.96 -14.75 -12.59
CA LEU A 565 -13.16 -14.02 -12.99
C LEU A 565 -13.06 -13.34 -14.36
N ALA A 566 -11.86 -13.12 -14.91
CA ALA A 566 -11.68 -12.55 -16.26
C ALA A 566 -12.46 -13.30 -17.36
N SER A 567 -12.78 -14.57 -17.14
CA SER A 567 -13.57 -15.44 -18.04
C SER A 567 -15.08 -15.48 -17.76
N ASN A 568 -15.57 -14.80 -16.71
CA ASN A 568 -16.99 -14.76 -16.37
C ASN A 568 -17.74 -13.82 -17.34
N ARG A 569 -18.74 -14.38 -18.04
CA ARG A 569 -19.47 -13.67 -19.10
C ARG A 569 -20.29 -12.48 -18.60
N GLU A 570 -20.82 -12.54 -17.39
CA GLU A 570 -21.63 -11.44 -16.85
C GLU A 570 -20.75 -10.24 -16.49
N ILE A 571 -19.55 -10.49 -15.94
CA ILE A 571 -18.54 -9.45 -15.71
C ILE A 571 -18.11 -8.84 -17.04
N GLN A 572 -17.80 -9.66 -18.04
CA GLN A 572 -17.48 -9.19 -19.39
C GLN A 572 -18.61 -8.33 -20.00
N GLU A 573 -19.88 -8.71 -19.81
CA GLU A 573 -21.04 -7.95 -20.30
C GLU A 573 -21.22 -6.60 -19.60
N ILE A 574 -20.97 -6.55 -18.28
CA ILE A 574 -20.95 -5.30 -17.51
C ILE A 574 -19.88 -4.36 -18.06
N PHE A 575 -18.65 -4.85 -18.27
CA PHE A 575 -17.57 -4.06 -18.88
C PHE A 575 -17.75 -3.79 -20.39
N GLU A 576 -18.90 -4.13 -20.97
CA GLU A 576 -19.28 -3.94 -22.38
C GLU A 576 -18.37 -4.69 -23.38
N ILE A 577 -17.96 -5.90 -23.00
CA ILE A 577 -17.14 -6.83 -23.79
C ILE A 577 -18.08 -7.95 -24.28
N LYS A 578 -18.68 -7.71 -25.46
CA LYS A 578 -19.80 -8.51 -25.98
C LYS A 578 -19.37 -9.54 -27.04
N GLU A 579 -18.47 -9.16 -27.94
CA GLU A 579 -17.98 -10.04 -29.00
C GLU A 579 -17.09 -11.16 -28.45
N GLN A 580 -17.25 -12.40 -28.93
CA GLN A 580 -16.49 -13.54 -28.41
C GLN A 580 -14.98 -13.38 -28.65
N LYS A 581 -14.56 -12.74 -29.75
CA LYS A 581 -13.14 -12.39 -29.97
C LYS A 581 -12.61 -11.47 -28.87
N ASP A 582 -13.36 -10.43 -28.52
CA ASP A 582 -12.97 -9.44 -27.51
C ASP A 582 -12.98 -10.03 -26.10
N ARG A 583 -13.88 -10.97 -25.83
CA ARG A 583 -13.91 -11.77 -24.58
C ARG A 583 -12.70 -12.68 -24.44
N ASP A 584 -12.33 -13.38 -25.52
CA ASP A 584 -11.13 -14.20 -25.54
C ASP A 584 -9.85 -13.34 -25.39
N ASP A 585 -9.79 -12.21 -26.10
CA ASP A 585 -8.62 -11.32 -26.08
C ASP A 585 -8.44 -10.69 -24.69
N LEU A 586 -9.53 -10.27 -24.00
CA LEU A 586 -9.47 -9.83 -22.60
C LEU A 586 -8.81 -10.88 -21.69
N VAL A 587 -9.28 -12.13 -21.75
CA VAL A 587 -8.73 -13.22 -20.93
C VAL A 587 -7.26 -13.45 -21.27
N TYR A 588 -6.92 -13.47 -22.56
CA TYR A 588 -5.55 -13.65 -23.04
C TYR A 588 -4.60 -12.55 -22.54
N PHE A 589 -4.94 -11.27 -22.74
CA PHE A 589 -4.08 -10.15 -22.38
C PHE A 589 -4.02 -9.89 -20.87
N THR A 590 -5.03 -10.31 -20.10
CA THR A 590 -4.98 -10.36 -18.63
C THR A 590 -3.92 -11.38 -18.17
N PHE A 591 -3.94 -12.60 -18.72
CA PHE A 591 -2.94 -13.63 -18.39
C PHE A 591 -1.53 -13.26 -18.88
N LEU A 592 -1.41 -12.58 -20.03
CA LEU A 592 -0.11 -12.10 -20.55
C LEU A 592 0.44 -10.94 -19.71
N SER A 593 -0.41 -10.03 -19.23
CA SER A 593 0.00 -8.96 -18.30
C SER A 593 0.49 -9.53 -16.97
N MET A 594 -0.19 -10.55 -16.43
CA MET A 594 0.26 -11.27 -15.24
C MET A 594 1.63 -11.94 -15.47
N ALA A 595 1.82 -12.63 -16.60
CA ALA A 595 3.09 -13.28 -16.94
C ALA A 595 4.24 -12.26 -17.13
N ARG A 596 4.00 -11.14 -17.82
CA ARG A 596 4.94 -10.01 -17.93
C ARG A 596 5.34 -9.49 -16.55
N ALA A 597 4.36 -9.32 -15.65
CA ALA A 597 4.62 -8.83 -14.30
C ALA A 597 5.40 -9.83 -13.43
N GLY A 598 5.13 -11.14 -13.55
CA GLY A 598 5.89 -12.18 -12.85
C GLY A 598 7.33 -12.35 -13.34
N VAL A 599 7.64 -11.97 -14.59
CA VAL A 599 9.02 -11.79 -15.07
C VAL A 599 9.65 -10.54 -14.48
N LYS A 600 8.99 -9.36 -14.57
CA LYS A 600 9.48 -8.10 -13.98
C LYS A 600 9.72 -8.20 -12.47
N ALA A 601 8.99 -9.07 -11.76
CA ALA A 601 9.14 -9.31 -10.32
C ALA A 601 10.58 -9.63 -9.86
N LEU A 602 11.43 -10.18 -10.74
CA LEU A 602 12.84 -10.45 -10.45
C LEU A 602 13.67 -9.20 -10.07
N GLU A 603 13.22 -8.00 -10.44
CA GLU A 603 13.82 -6.73 -9.99
C GLU A 603 13.77 -6.61 -8.45
N TRP A 604 12.67 -7.03 -7.84
CA TRP A 604 12.43 -6.97 -6.39
C TRP A 604 12.85 -8.23 -5.63
N TYR A 605 13.18 -9.32 -6.33
CA TYR A 605 13.79 -10.48 -5.68
C TYR A 605 15.26 -10.22 -5.39
N ASP A 606 15.71 -10.47 -4.16
CA ASP A 606 17.12 -10.42 -3.77
C ASP A 606 17.68 -11.84 -3.53
N PRO A 607 18.65 -12.29 -4.34
CA PRO A 607 19.17 -13.65 -4.26
C PRO A 607 20.13 -13.90 -3.08
N VAL A 608 20.58 -12.86 -2.37
CA VAL A 608 21.44 -13.01 -1.18
C VAL A 608 20.59 -13.36 0.03
N THR A 609 19.44 -12.69 0.19
CA THR A 609 18.50 -12.89 1.31
C THR A 609 17.41 -13.94 1.02
N GLY A 610 17.15 -14.26 -0.25
CA GLY A 610 16.04 -15.11 -0.67
C GLY A 610 14.67 -14.47 -0.53
N ARG A 611 14.60 -13.13 -0.49
CA ARG A 611 13.38 -12.35 -0.23
C ARG A 611 12.92 -11.59 -1.47
N HIS A 612 11.62 -11.28 -1.52
CA HIS A 612 11.06 -10.27 -2.42
C HIS A 612 10.81 -8.98 -1.63
N GLY A 613 11.13 -7.82 -2.21
CA GLY A 613 10.92 -6.51 -1.60
C GLY A 613 9.54 -5.88 -1.87
N GLN A 614 8.62 -6.57 -2.57
CA GLN A 614 7.27 -6.04 -2.84
C GLN A 614 6.24 -7.18 -2.94
N ALA A 615 5.26 -7.17 -2.02
CA ALA A 615 4.20 -8.17 -1.87
C ALA A 615 3.47 -8.54 -3.16
N HIS A 616 2.99 -7.56 -3.93
CA HIS A 616 2.26 -7.81 -5.18
C HIS A 616 3.17 -8.42 -6.25
N MET A 617 4.46 -8.10 -6.26
CA MET A 617 5.40 -8.66 -7.23
C MET A 617 5.79 -10.09 -6.86
N GLU A 618 5.92 -10.40 -5.56
CA GLU A 618 6.03 -11.78 -5.07
C GLU A 618 4.80 -12.60 -5.50
N ALA A 619 3.59 -12.07 -5.29
CA ALA A 619 2.34 -12.66 -5.73
C ALA A 619 2.29 -12.94 -7.24
N ARG A 620 2.56 -11.92 -8.08
CA ARG A 620 2.56 -12.02 -9.55
C ARG A 620 3.59 -13.03 -10.07
N HIS A 621 4.75 -13.11 -9.42
CA HIS A 621 5.74 -14.15 -9.69
C HIS A 621 5.20 -15.55 -9.32
N GLY A 622 4.58 -15.71 -8.16
CA GLY A 622 3.96 -16.96 -7.73
C GLY A 622 2.86 -17.46 -8.68
N ILE A 623 1.96 -16.57 -9.11
CA ILE A 623 0.94 -16.88 -10.12
C ILE A 623 1.58 -17.28 -11.45
N THR A 624 2.63 -16.59 -11.88
CA THR A 624 3.36 -16.92 -13.11
C THR A 624 4.01 -18.30 -13.02
N ASN A 625 4.68 -18.64 -11.91
CA ASN A 625 5.20 -19.99 -11.66
C ASN A 625 4.10 -21.06 -11.69
N TRP A 626 2.92 -20.76 -11.14
CA TRP A 626 1.77 -21.66 -11.19
C TRP A 626 1.24 -21.88 -12.61
N LEU A 627 1.13 -20.82 -13.41
CA LEU A 627 0.70 -20.89 -14.80
C LEU A 627 1.73 -21.62 -15.69
N MET A 628 3.03 -21.46 -15.42
CA MET A 628 4.09 -22.20 -16.09
C MET A 628 4.06 -23.69 -15.73
N LYS A 629 3.90 -24.04 -14.45
CA LYS A 629 3.75 -25.43 -13.98
C LYS A 629 2.59 -26.16 -14.67
N HIS A 630 1.52 -25.45 -15.03
CA HIS A 630 0.36 -26.01 -15.74
C HIS A 630 0.41 -25.86 -17.26
N GLY A 631 1.51 -25.33 -17.84
CA GLY A 631 1.68 -25.17 -19.28
C GLY A 631 0.68 -24.21 -19.92
N ILE A 632 0.36 -23.10 -19.23
CA ILE A 632 -0.40 -21.97 -19.77
C ILE A 632 0.56 -20.83 -20.18
N VAL A 633 1.57 -20.58 -19.35
CA VAL A 633 2.64 -19.59 -19.60
C VAL A 633 3.95 -20.31 -19.95
N SER A 634 4.76 -19.70 -20.81
CA SER A 634 6.17 -20.05 -21.01
C SER A 634 7.01 -18.78 -21.13
N LEU A 635 8.33 -18.94 -21.04
CA LEU A 635 9.30 -17.89 -21.31
C LEU A 635 10.06 -18.24 -22.59
N GLU A 636 9.98 -17.38 -23.59
CA GLU A 636 10.84 -17.41 -24.76
C GLU A 636 12.12 -16.64 -24.46
N LYS A 637 13.28 -17.20 -24.81
CA LYS A 637 14.60 -16.56 -24.65
C LYS A 637 15.14 -16.18 -26.03
N LYS A 638 15.55 -14.93 -26.20
CA LYS A 638 16.28 -14.46 -27.38
C LYS A 638 17.77 -14.40 -27.04
N LEU A 639 18.56 -15.21 -27.75
CA LEU A 639 20.01 -15.22 -27.62
C LEU A 639 20.67 -14.42 -28.75
N ASP A 640 21.87 -13.92 -28.52
CA ASP A 640 22.76 -13.41 -29.57
C ASP A 640 23.57 -14.53 -30.26
N GLU A 641 24.44 -14.17 -31.21
CA GLU A 641 25.32 -15.10 -31.92
C GLU A 641 26.37 -15.76 -30.99
N GLN A 642 26.58 -15.20 -29.80
CA GLN A 642 27.50 -15.68 -28.78
C GLN A 642 26.79 -16.55 -27.71
N GLY A 643 25.47 -16.69 -27.81
CA GLY A 643 24.63 -17.47 -26.89
C GLY A 643 24.23 -16.74 -25.61
N GLN A 644 24.48 -15.43 -25.48
CA GLN A 644 24.08 -14.64 -24.31
C GLN A 644 22.61 -14.21 -24.43
N LEU A 645 21.91 -14.10 -23.30
CA LEU A 645 20.51 -13.68 -23.24
C LEU A 645 20.40 -12.16 -23.43
N VAL A 646 19.85 -11.74 -24.57
CA VAL A 646 19.70 -10.32 -24.95
C VAL A 646 18.27 -9.80 -24.89
N ASP A 647 17.27 -10.68 -24.94
CA ASP A 647 15.85 -10.35 -24.71
C ASP A 647 15.10 -11.59 -24.22
N ALA A 648 13.91 -11.42 -23.65
CA ALA A 648 13.05 -12.52 -23.23
C ALA A 648 11.58 -12.12 -23.29
N PHE A 649 10.70 -13.02 -23.70
CA PHE A 649 9.27 -12.74 -23.85
C PHE A 649 8.44 -13.69 -22.99
N ALA A 650 7.51 -13.13 -22.21
CA ALA A 650 6.44 -13.92 -21.64
C ALA A 650 5.50 -14.33 -22.77
N ARG A 651 5.26 -15.63 -22.96
CA ARG A 651 4.30 -16.15 -23.95
C ARG A 651 3.15 -16.85 -23.22
N VAL A 652 1.93 -16.68 -23.73
CA VAL A 652 0.73 -17.39 -23.24
C VAL A 652 0.24 -18.31 -24.34
N ASN A 653 0.01 -19.59 -24.03
CA ASN A 653 -0.70 -20.50 -24.91
C ASN A 653 -2.21 -20.15 -24.86
N ARG A 654 -2.74 -19.54 -25.92
CA ARG A 654 -4.13 -19.04 -26.00
C ARG A 654 -5.17 -20.16 -25.80
N GLU A 655 -4.94 -21.34 -26.36
CA GLU A 655 -5.83 -22.50 -26.20
C GLU A 655 -5.84 -22.99 -24.75
N ALA A 656 -4.66 -23.13 -24.14
CA ALA A 656 -4.53 -23.53 -22.74
C ALA A 656 -5.11 -22.48 -21.77
N CYS A 657 -4.93 -21.20 -22.06
CA CYS A 657 -5.48 -20.08 -21.29
C CYS A 657 -7.02 -20.13 -21.29
N LEU A 658 -7.64 -20.17 -22.47
CA LEU A 658 -9.10 -20.18 -22.60
C LEU A 658 -9.73 -21.52 -22.15
N GLY A 659 -9.08 -22.65 -22.45
CA GLY A 659 -9.63 -23.99 -22.20
C GLY A 659 -9.46 -24.49 -20.76
N LYS A 660 -8.41 -24.09 -20.03
CA LYS A 660 -8.16 -24.54 -18.64
C LYS A 660 -7.77 -23.44 -17.65
N GLY A 661 -7.63 -22.17 -18.06
CA GLY A 661 -7.23 -21.06 -17.20
C GLY A 661 -8.10 -20.89 -15.96
N LYS A 662 -9.43 -20.82 -16.11
CA LYS A 662 -10.37 -20.71 -14.96
C LYS A 662 -10.16 -21.85 -13.96
N LYS A 663 -10.03 -23.10 -14.41
CA LYS A 663 -9.80 -24.24 -13.50
C LYS A 663 -8.45 -24.12 -12.79
N VAL A 664 -7.37 -23.86 -13.51
CA VAL A 664 -6.01 -23.76 -12.95
C VAL A 664 -5.92 -22.64 -11.91
N MET A 665 -6.57 -21.50 -12.13
CA MET A 665 -6.64 -20.42 -11.13
C MET A 665 -7.55 -20.80 -9.95
N GLY A 666 -8.63 -21.54 -10.19
CA GLY A 666 -9.51 -22.06 -9.13
C GLY A 666 -8.79 -23.02 -8.19
N ASP A 667 -7.94 -23.89 -8.75
CA ASP A 667 -7.09 -24.81 -7.98
C ASP A 667 -6.10 -24.04 -7.07
N LEU A 668 -5.56 -22.90 -7.52
CA LEU A 668 -4.69 -22.03 -6.70
C LEU A 668 -5.48 -21.30 -5.60
N LEU A 669 -6.62 -20.71 -5.96
CA LEU A 669 -7.50 -20.00 -5.03
C LEU A 669 -7.97 -20.88 -3.88
N LEU A 670 -8.27 -22.15 -4.15
CA LEU A 670 -8.63 -23.12 -3.12
C LEU A 670 -7.48 -23.33 -2.11
N HIS A 671 -6.22 -23.39 -2.57
CA HIS A 671 -5.08 -23.51 -1.66
C HIS A 671 -4.92 -22.24 -0.80
N LEU A 672 -4.95 -21.06 -1.43
CA LEU A 672 -4.76 -19.78 -0.74
C LEU A 672 -5.88 -19.49 0.27
N GLN A 673 -7.14 -19.66 -0.13
CA GLN A 673 -8.29 -19.35 0.74
C GLN A 673 -8.36 -20.29 1.95
N ILE A 674 -8.13 -21.60 1.78
CA ILE A 674 -8.26 -22.53 2.91
C ILE A 674 -7.18 -22.26 3.97
N LEU A 675 -5.93 -22.02 3.55
CA LEU A 675 -4.83 -21.65 4.45
C LEU A 675 -5.10 -20.31 5.18
N LYS A 676 -5.67 -19.31 4.48
CA LYS A 676 -6.19 -18.06 5.08
C LYS A 676 -7.29 -18.35 6.11
N SER A 677 -8.28 -19.17 5.75
CA SER A 677 -9.48 -19.42 6.55
C SER A 677 -9.18 -20.16 7.86
N THR A 678 -8.29 -21.17 7.83
CA THR A 678 -7.93 -21.97 9.01
C THR A 678 -6.82 -21.35 9.87
N GLY A 679 -6.26 -20.19 9.47
CA GLY A 679 -5.15 -19.56 10.19
C GLY A 679 -3.89 -20.44 10.26
N ASP A 680 -3.58 -21.16 9.18
CA ASP A 680 -2.44 -22.08 9.11
C ASP A 680 -1.18 -21.34 8.63
N GLY A 681 -0.57 -20.54 9.52
CA GLY A 681 0.68 -19.80 9.24
C GLY A 681 1.85 -20.67 8.75
N PRO A 682 2.12 -21.85 9.36
CA PRO A 682 3.16 -22.77 8.89
C PRO A 682 2.87 -23.33 7.49
N GLY A 683 1.64 -23.78 7.22
CA GLY A 683 1.23 -24.27 5.91
C GLY A 683 1.22 -23.18 4.84
N ALA A 684 0.73 -21.99 5.18
CA ALA A 684 0.80 -20.78 4.37
C ALA A 684 2.24 -20.45 3.97
N THR A 685 3.16 -20.37 4.95
CA THR A 685 4.58 -20.08 4.71
C THR A 685 5.23 -21.14 3.80
N SER A 686 4.97 -22.42 4.07
CA SER A 686 5.53 -23.54 3.30
C SER A 686 5.01 -23.58 1.85
N PHE A 687 3.70 -23.43 1.65
CA PHE A 687 3.08 -23.37 0.33
C PHE A 687 3.53 -22.13 -0.44
N PHE A 688 3.49 -20.97 0.19
CA PHE A 688 3.70 -19.69 -0.49
C PHE A 688 5.16 -19.51 -0.90
N LYS A 689 6.15 -19.76 -0.02
CA LYS A 689 7.56 -19.66 -0.44
C LYS A 689 7.95 -20.71 -1.49
N LYS A 690 7.30 -21.88 -1.52
CA LYS A 690 7.45 -22.86 -2.61
C LYS A 690 6.82 -22.40 -3.93
N LEU A 691 5.77 -21.58 -3.88
CA LEU A 691 5.12 -20.95 -5.03
C LEU A 691 5.99 -19.80 -5.60
N THR A 692 6.63 -19.02 -4.73
CA THR A 692 7.21 -17.70 -5.07
C THR A 692 8.74 -17.66 -5.12
N THR A 693 9.45 -18.73 -4.75
CA THR A 693 10.91 -18.80 -4.93
C THR A 693 11.25 -18.93 -6.42
N PRO A 694 12.01 -17.99 -7.02
CA PRO A 694 12.39 -18.09 -8.43
C PRO A 694 13.33 -19.27 -8.68
N SER A 695 13.23 -19.87 -9.88
CA SER A 695 14.17 -20.92 -10.29
C SER A 695 15.59 -20.36 -10.42
N ARG A 696 16.61 -21.21 -10.23
CA ARG A 696 18.01 -20.79 -10.35
C ARG A 696 18.33 -20.18 -11.73
N ALA A 697 17.76 -20.73 -12.82
CA ALA A 697 17.91 -20.16 -14.16
C ALA A 697 17.30 -18.75 -14.29
N TRP A 698 16.25 -18.44 -13.53
CA TRP A 698 15.68 -17.08 -13.49
C TRP A 698 16.56 -16.12 -12.69
N ILE A 699 17.23 -16.60 -11.63
CA ILE A 699 18.16 -15.80 -10.82
C ILE A 699 19.47 -15.53 -11.58
N ASP A 700 20.07 -16.58 -12.15
CA ASP A 700 21.42 -16.53 -12.72
C ASP A 700 21.42 -15.94 -14.15
N GLU A 701 20.35 -16.11 -14.94
CA GLU A 701 20.28 -15.65 -16.34
C GLU A 701 19.28 -14.50 -16.60
N LEU A 702 18.04 -14.63 -16.12
CA LEU A 702 16.95 -13.70 -16.50
C LEU A 702 16.97 -12.39 -15.68
N ARG A 703 17.28 -12.49 -14.39
CA ARG A 703 17.29 -11.32 -13.48
C ARG A 703 18.28 -10.22 -13.90
N PRO A 704 19.50 -10.50 -14.39
CA PRO A 704 20.37 -9.47 -14.97
C PRO A 704 19.71 -8.67 -16.10
N LEU A 705 18.98 -9.34 -17.01
CA LEU A 705 18.24 -8.69 -18.10
C LEU A 705 17.05 -7.88 -17.57
N VAL A 706 16.36 -8.36 -16.53
CA VAL A 706 15.28 -7.61 -15.88
C VAL A 706 15.82 -6.32 -15.24
N LEU A 707 16.97 -6.38 -14.57
CA LEU A 707 17.61 -5.22 -13.94
C LEU A 707 18.19 -4.22 -14.94
N SER A 708 18.73 -4.67 -16.09
CA SER A 708 19.18 -3.75 -17.15
C SER A 708 18.02 -3.09 -17.90
N SER A 709 16.83 -3.70 -17.88
CA SER A 709 15.61 -3.23 -18.55
C SER A 709 14.60 -2.57 -17.59
N LYS A 710 15.02 -2.19 -16.38
CA LYS A 710 14.15 -1.52 -15.40
C LYS A 710 13.73 -0.14 -15.89
N PHE A 711 12.53 0.28 -15.51
CA PHE A 711 12.00 1.63 -15.81
C PHE A 711 11.65 2.34 -14.50
N PRO A 712 12.04 3.62 -14.31
CA PRO A 712 11.80 4.34 -13.05
C PRO A 712 10.30 4.43 -12.69
N ARG A 713 9.99 4.40 -11.39
CA ARG A 713 8.61 4.57 -10.91
C ARG A 713 8.13 6.01 -11.12
N LYS A 714 6.83 6.16 -11.41
CA LYS A 714 6.14 7.45 -11.44
C LYS A 714 6.28 8.17 -10.09
N ILE A 715 6.64 9.45 -10.14
CA ILE A 715 6.50 10.40 -9.03
C ILE A 715 5.24 11.22 -9.27
N PHE A 716 4.44 11.46 -8.23
CA PHE A 716 3.31 12.38 -8.31
C PHE A 716 3.68 13.73 -7.69
N VAL A 717 3.66 14.79 -8.49
CA VAL A 717 3.69 16.15 -7.96
C VAL A 717 2.29 16.47 -7.42
N GLN A 718 2.17 16.46 -6.09
CA GLN A 718 0.91 16.72 -5.39
C GLN A 718 0.75 18.23 -5.14
N PRO A 719 -0.46 18.79 -5.31
CA PRO A 719 -0.70 20.20 -5.04
C PRO A 719 -0.66 20.51 -3.54
N ASN A 720 -0.76 21.79 -3.21
CA ASN A 720 -1.04 22.27 -1.86
C ASN A 720 -2.38 23.03 -1.86
N THR A 721 -3.03 23.10 -0.69
CA THR A 721 -4.18 23.98 -0.48
C THR A 721 -3.83 25.03 0.56
N VAL A 722 -4.20 26.29 0.32
CA VAL A 722 -3.88 27.42 1.21
C VAL A 722 -5.13 28.27 1.44
N VAL A 723 -5.26 28.87 2.63
CA VAL A 723 -6.34 29.83 2.91
C VAL A 723 -5.85 31.24 2.57
N GLY A 724 -6.49 31.90 1.61
CA GLY A 724 -6.22 33.29 1.24
C GLY A 724 -6.82 34.29 2.23
N GLU A 725 -6.47 35.58 2.12
CA GLU A 725 -6.89 36.64 3.06
C GLU A 725 -8.43 36.77 3.21
N GLY A 726 -9.19 36.41 2.18
CA GLY A 726 -10.67 36.38 2.21
C GLY A 726 -11.29 35.17 2.92
N GLY A 727 -10.47 34.26 3.47
CA GLY A 727 -10.93 33.00 4.05
C GLY A 727 -11.50 32.01 3.03
N GLU A 728 -11.11 32.14 1.75
CA GLU A 728 -11.33 31.12 0.71
C GLU A 728 -10.12 30.20 0.62
N VAL A 729 -10.32 28.95 0.17
CA VAL A 729 -9.20 28.01 -0.07
C VAL A 729 -8.81 28.05 -1.55
N GLU A 730 -7.54 28.32 -1.81
CA GLU A 730 -6.91 28.26 -3.11
C GLU A 730 -6.16 26.93 -3.29
N LEU A 731 -6.19 26.38 -4.51
CA LEU A 731 -5.38 25.24 -4.91
C LEU A 731 -4.08 25.74 -5.58
N ARG A 732 -2.94 25.27 -5.10
CA ARG A 732 -1.64 25.46 -5.74
C ARG A 732 -1.22 24.16 -6.43
N GLU A 733 -1.45 24.09 -7.73
CA GLU A 733 -0.85 23.07 -8.58
C GLU A 733 0.58 23.48 -8.98
N TYR A 734 1.45 22.50 -9.18
CA TYR A 734 2.88 22.69 -9.46
C TYR A 734 3.25 22.11 -10.83
N GLU A 735 4.37 22.57 -11.39
CA GLU A 735 4.87 22.07 -12.67
C GLU A 735 5.20 20.57 -12.61
N VAL A 736 5.00 19.86 -13.72
CA VAL A 736 5.34 18.44 -13.89
C VAL A 736 6.86 18.29 -14.16
N SER A 737 7.66 18.76 -13.21
CA SER A 737 9.12 18.79 -13.24
C SER A 737 9.70 18.37 -11.88
N LEU A 738 10.99 18.01 -11.83
CA LEU A 738 11.67 17.68 -10.56
C LEU A 738 11.71 18.90 -9.62
N GLU A 739 11.85 20.10 -10.19
CA GLU A 739 11.79 21.37 -9.45
C GLU A 739 10.37 21.65 -8.92
N GLY A 740 9.33 21.32 -9.68
CA GLY A 740 7.93 21.34 -9.22
C GLY A 740 7.66 20.39 -8.05
N VAL A 741 8.25 19.19 -8.06
CA VAL A 741 8.22 18.27 -6.91
C VAL A 741 8.89 18.90 -5.70
N VAL A 742 10.14 19.38 -5.81
CA VAL A 742 10.85 20.05 -4.70
C VAL A 742 10.05 21.22 -4.15
N ARG A 743 9.54 22.09 -5.03
CA ARG A 743 8.69 23.24 -4.67
C ARG A 743 7.43 22.84 -3.91
N SER A 744 6.73 21.79 -4.36
CA SER A 744 5.51 21.31 -3.71
C SER A 744 5.73 20.86 -2.26
N PHE A 745 6.94 20.44 -1.91
CA PHE A 745 7.31 20.07 -0.54
C PHE A 745 7.84 21.25 0.28
N VAL A 746 8.61 22.17 -0.31
CA VAL A 746 9.05 23.41 0.34
C VAL A 746 7.84 24.27 0.74
N GLU A 747 6.90 24.52 -0.19
CA GLU A 747 5.69 25.29 0.07
C GLU A 747 4.66 24.56 0.98
N ARG A 748 4.95 23.33 1.44
CA ARG A 748 4.07 22.53 2.31
C ARG A 748 4.39 22.64 3.81
N GLY A 749 5.62 23.02 4.19
CA GLY A 749 5.99 23.29 5.59
C GLY A 749 5.85 22.11 6.57
N LEU A 750 6.42 20.94 6.23
CA LEU A 750 6.32 19.68 6.99
C LEU A 750 7.05 19.68 8.35
#